data_AF-A0A977L4P0-F1
#
_entry.id   AF-A0A977L4P0-F1
#
_cell.length_a   1.000
_cell.length_b   1.000
_cell.length_c   1.000
_cell.angle_alpha   90.00
_cell.angle_beta   90.00
_cell.angle_gamma   90.00
#
_symmetry.space_group_name_H-M   'P 1'
#
loop_
_entity.id
_entity.type
_entity.pdbx_description
1 polymer ?
#
loop_
_entity_poly.entity_id
_entity_poly.type
_entity_poly.pdbx_seq_one_letter_code
_entity_poly.pdbx_strand_id
1 'polypeptide(L)'
;MQSAAFAVLASIEQAEQVGDSFREIYPFHLQIVGLTSPLKDQSRVLIISEPPPHISPDYFLSIVDSVGGKAFVRTNRIGYDGWVKDAVLALPPLSEDKLAFLLTRLHQDLYGTSYKANAVQLPIKPPPVNNRSLDLSVSVGDLSKWLNSKEIKFTSIIGGNARPISDILSSRQSGVFISNQRGLVVWSIPRNQDLAKYRAEARQFFLDSDLIVGAIANNHQLAIVARERTESLLRLPPLRFETALTLAGERSYELGQSYERKQLFAGKLSDTTDWAPIYLSNSLIDTEFGSLLNITDQVLKSWSMNGEIQYINFNKYPKPQRFPQFPSTIKVLIKKAGSFLFNWNTAGAGYTTLIQPYEFYALNKTGSLPITYGAESESVKAYEEIAYNYFSELGNPDLARVVQYTALYQIFHQFGIGTKELSIQKSLSLGDKVLETDTNLVLEKILVMPLNEYSKKLEDTLGRYSLTRQTKGTLRNSFENLYKIINQGKSRWGMSAIHTLSKMIAAPQTFSLKSNDPNFKEWLFSSYEVVVTNSEILHTLLEVNIENIKENYVEAFDVDSNTWIKTPSIVLSKDVGSNTIVGGHNLDSTLTQLRASPDVPTGKIRLVRGSGTEPVILYNPNDLSRIHPLVRRLATERITTNDVKSITNSLEKALRETPSSRPLAQVLDLPPASTSTHRGLPPALEPPTASPLLGWGLRDKPLTPDEIQRLLIGDQLGSQSIIIERLSNGYAVLRSGNNQVVEAHTITSFYDELLPQFMRSIPDGDPPIKIYLNGFTPDEAQALALTGSLRQKTQQISFRRDSDFSENMALLKRSYNWDRAIIKEVKTEPFSVASKSGERVIIDIEIPSISPNVPSLKMRIITFLKELPKEIADKIAAIVQRVLNRPTTQKRTVNQIAFDIHKELRKEFPDIDLGVQIEAGDIYITQPVRSDYLARR
;
A
#
# COMPACT_ATOMS: atom_id res chain seq x y z
N MET A 1 -49.73 4.84 1.23
CA MET A 1 -48.78 5.97 1.11
C MET A 1 -48.03 6.24 2.41
N GLN A 2 -48.69 6.40 3.57
CA GLN A 2 -47.99 6.64 4.85
C GLN A 2 -46.96 5.56 5.21
N SER A 3 -47.28 4.26 5.06
CA SER A 3 -46.33 3.16 5.35
C SER A 3 -45.06 3.16 4.49
N ALA A 4 -45.13 3.65 3.24
CA ALA A 4 -43.97 3.74 2.35
C ALA A 4 -43.09 4.95 2.71
N ALA A 5 -43.70 6.07 3.09
CA ALA A 5 -42.98 7.26 3.56
C ALA A 5 -42.24 7.00 4.88
N PHE A 6 -42.83 6.24 5.81
CA PHE A 6 -42.17 5.85 7.06
C PHE A 6 -40.98 4.90 6.84
N ALA A 7 -41.12 3.92 5.94
CA ALA A 7 -40.02 3.01 5.60
C ALA A 7 -38.82 3.75 4.98
N VAL A 8 -39.10 4.73 4.13
CA VAL A 8 -38.10 5.59 3.51
C VAL A 8 -37.40 6.48 4.55
N LEU A 9 -38.13 7.08 5.49
CA LEU A 9 -37.51 7.89 6.56
C LEU A 9 -36.62 7.04 7.48
N ALA A 10 -37.06 5.85 7.87
CA ALA A 10 -36.26 4.92 8.68
C ALA A 10 -34.97 4.48 7.96
N SER A 11 -35.03 4.27 6.63
CA SER A 11 -33.85 3.93 5.82
C SER A 11 -32.82 5.07 5.75
N ILE A 12 -33.28 6.33 5.77
CA ILE A 12 -32.40 7.51 5.79
C ILE A 12 -31.70 7.60 7.14
N GLU A 13 -32.44 7.52 8.24
CA GLU A 13 -31.88 7.59 9.59
C GLU A 13 -30.83 6.49 9.81
N GLN A 14 -31.09 5.28 9.31
CA GLN A 14 -30.14 4.19 9.39
C GLN A 14 -28.89 4.43 8.52
N ALA A 15 -29.06 4.96 7.30
CA ALA A 15 -27.94 5.32 6.44
C ALA A 15 -27.07 6.42 7.07
N GLU A 16 -27.70 7.39 7.74
CA GLU A 16 -27.04 8.43 8.50
C GLU A 16 -26.17 7.87 9.63
N GLN A 17 -26.73 6.97 10.45
CA GLN A 17 -26.00 6.30 11.53
C GLN A 17 -24.79 5.50 11.04
N VAL A 18 -24.94 4.83 9.89
CA VAL A 18 -23.83 4.08 9.26
C VAL A 18 -22.73 5.02 8.78
N GLY A 19 -23.09 6.16 8.19
CA GLY A 19 -22.15 7.22 7.80
C GLY A 19 -21.37 7.80 9.00
N ASP A 20 -22.08 8.09 10.09
CA ASP A 20 -21.47 8.65 11.30
C ASP A 20 -20.51 7.63 11.95
N SER A 21 -20.94 6.38 12.06
CA SER A 21 -20.11 5.28 12.58
C SER A 21 -18.83 5.07 11.75
N PHE A 22 -18.91 5.25 10.43
CA PHE A 22 -17.74 5.17 9.55
C PHE A 22 -16.71 6.26 9.88
N ARG A 23 -17.14 7.52 10.08
CA ARG A 23 -16.25 8.66 10.37
C ARG A 23 -15.81 8.76 11.83
N GLU A 24 -16.48 8.07 12.75
CA GLU A 24 -15.94 7.84 14.09
C GLU A 24 -14.68 6.96 14.06
N ILE A 25 -14.66 5.94 13.20
CA ILE A 25 -13.52 5.03 13.06
C ILE A 25 -12.44 5.61 12.14
N TYR A 26 -12.84 6.28 11.05
CA TYR A 26 -11.94 6.89 10.05
C TYR A 26 -12.17 8.40 9.95
N PRO A 27 -11.72 9.17 10.95
CA PRO A 27 -11.96 10.61 11.01
C PRO A 27 -11.19 11.42 9.94
N PHE A 28 -10.18 10.82 9.30
CA PHE A 28 -9.32 11.45 8.29
C PHE A 28 -9.49 10.78 6.91
N HIS A 29 -8.60 11.11 5.97
CA HIS A 29 -8.73 10.73 4.57
C HIS A 29 -8.74 9.22 4.31
N LEU A 30 -9.82 8.73 3.72
CA LEU A 30 -9.98 7.34 3.31
C LEU A 30 -10.91 7.26 2.08
N GLN A 31 -10.35 7.14 0.87
CA GLN A 31 -11.15 6.99 -0.34
C GLN A 31 -11.50 5.52 -0.60
N ILE A 32 -12.74 5.14 -0.29
CA ILE A 32 -13.26 3.77 -0.48
C ILE A 32 -14.73 3.78 -0.89
N VAL A 33 -15.17 2.63 -1.40
CA VAL A 33 -16.59 2.29 -1.47
C VAL A 33 -16.88 1.29 -0.34
N GLY A 34 -17.87 1.57 0.51
CA GLY A 34 -18.27 0.71 1.63
C GLY A 34 -19.73 0.31 1.52
N LEU A 35 -20.08 -0.95 1.83
CA LEU A 35 -21.43 -1.47 1.70
C LEU A 35 -21.82 -2.29 2.94
N THR A 36 -23.03 -2.09 3.46
CA THR A 36 -23.56 -2.92 4.55
C THR A 36 -24.02 -4.29 4.05
N SER A 37 -24.06 -5.27 4.96
CA SER A 37 -24.85 -6.48 4.74
C SER A 37 -26.34 -6.09 4.59
N PRO A 38 -27.19 -6.95 4.01
CA PRO A 38 -28.62 -6.69 3.96
C PRO A 38 -29.15 -6.39 5.36
N LEU A 39 -29.90 -5.30 5.48
CA LEU A 39 -30.61 -4.92 6.68
C LEU A 39 -31.83 -5.83 6.88
N LYS A 40 -32.58 -5.62 7.97
CA LYS A 40 -33.74 -6.47 8.30
C LYS A 40 -34.80 -6.51 7.19
N ASP A 41 -34.95 -5.42 6.46
CA ASP A 41 -35.86 -5.26 5.32
C ASP A 41 -35.19 -5.57 3.97
N GLN A 42 -33.99 -6.17 3.97
CA GLN A 42 -33.15 -6.45 2.80
C GLN A 42 -32.56 -5.23 2.09
N SER A 43 -32.82 -4.01 2.56
CA SER A 43 -32.14 -2.81 2.06
C SER A 43 -30.65 -2.81 2.42
N ARG A 44 -29.89 -1.89 1.81
CA ARG A 44 -28.46 -1.74 2.09
C ARG A 44 -28.06 -0.26 2.11
N VAL A 45 -26.99 0.05 2.82
CA VAL A 45 -26.36 1.37 2.80
C VAL A 45 -25.02 1.27 2.08
N LEU A 46 -24.82 2.14 1.09
CA LEU A 46 -23.60 2.28 0.32
C LEU A 46 -22.95 3.64 0.63
N ILE A 47 -21.71 3.64 1.08
CA ILE A 47 -20.89 4.84 1.29
C ILE A 47 -19.88 4.94 0.15
N ILE A 48 -19.82 6.08 -0.52
CA ILE A 48 -18.71 6.47 -1.38
C ILE A 48 -17.97 7.58 -0.66
N SER A 49 -16.85 7.21 -0.03
CA SER A 49 -16.06 8.11 0.78
C SER A 49 -15.11 8.91 -0.11
N GLU A 50 -15.19 10.24 0.01
CA GLU A 50 -14.37 11.21 -0.73
C GLU A 50 -14.27 10.93 -2.24
N PRO A 51 -15.39 10.99 -2.99
CA PRO A 51 -15.40 10.78 -4.43
C PRO A 51 -14.40 11.68 -5.19
N PRO A 52 -13.94 11.26 -6.38
CA PRO A 52 -13.16 12.12 -7.27
C PRO A 52 -13.89 13.42 -7.63
N PRO A 53 -13.16 14.54 -7.86
CA PRO A 53 -13.73 15.87 -8.06
C PRO A 53 -14.47 16.01 -9.40
N HIS A 54 -14.27 15.10 -10.37
CA HIS A 54 -15.07 15.08 -11.60
C HIS A 54 -16.49 14.52 -11.38
N ILE A 55 -16.77 13.96 -10.20
CA ILE A 55 -18.07 13.42 -9.84
C ILE A 55 -18.83 14.46 -9.02
N SER A 56 -19.97 14.93 -9.54
CA SER A 56 -20.83 15.87 -8.81
C SER A 56 -21.73 15.13 -7.82
N PRO A 57 -22.27 15.82 -6.78
CA PRO A 57 -23.30 15.23 -5.92
C PRO A 57 -24.53 14.72 -6.70
N ASP A 58 -24.96 15.43 -7.75
CA ASP A 58 -26.12 15.07 -8.58
C ASP A 58 -25.96 13.72 -9.30
N TYR A 59 -24.73 13.29 -9.56
CA TYR A 59 -24.46 11.97 -10.12
C TYR A 59 -25.04 10.85 -9.22
N PHE A 60 -24.92 10.98 -7.90
CA PHE A 60 -25.44 9.97 -6.97
C PHE A 60 -26.97 9.95 -6.91
N LEU A 61 -27.63 11.11 -7.10
CA LEU A 61 -29.08 11.17 -7.26
C LEU A 61 -29.52 10.36 -8.50
N SER A 62 -28.83 10.55 -9.63
CA SER A 62 -29.14 9.80 -10.86
C SER A 62 -28.95 8.29 -10.71
N ILE A 63 -27.97 7.86 -9.92
CA ILE A 63 -27.76 6.44 -9.60
C ILE A 63 -28.94 5.89 -8.81
N VAL A 64 -29.31 6.54 -7.70
CA VAL A 64 -30.33 6.00 -6.81
C VAL A 64 -31.72 6.07 -7.42
N ASP A 65 -32.02 7.08 -8.25
CA ASP A 65 -33.29 7.17 -8.99
C ASP A 65 -33.50 5.95 -9.90
N SER A 66 -32.42 5.43 -10.51
CA SER A 66 -32.49 4.25 -11.37
C SER A 66 -32.84 2.95 -10.63
N VAL A 67 -32.63 2.91 -9.32
CA VAL A 67 -32.88 1.73 -8.48
C VAL A 67 -33.98 1.95 -7.43
N GLY A 68 -34.54 3.15 -7.30
CA GLY A 68 -35.55 3.50 -6.28
C GLY A 68 -34.98 3.76 -4.89
N GLY A 69 -33.73 4.21 -4.80
CA GLY A 69 -33.04 4.55 -3.54
C GLY A 69 -33.07 6.04 -3.21
N LYS A 70 -32.23 6.44 -2.25
CA LYS A 70 -31.96 7.85 -1.91
C LYS A 70 -30.48 8.08 -1.70
N ALA A 71 -30.01 9.28 -2.02
CA ALA A 71 -28.63 9.71 -1.82
C ALA A 71 -28.61 11.02 -1.04
N PHE A 72 -27.61 11.17 -0.18
CA PHE A 72 -27.32 12.42 0.50
C PHE A 72 -25.81 12.55 0.72
N VAL A 73 -25.36 13.79 0.94
CA VAL A 73 -23.95 14.08 1.20
C VAL A 73 -23.77 14.30 2.70
N ARG A 74 -22.78 13.61 3.29
CA ARG A 74 -22.37 13.82 4.68
C ARG A 74 -21.05 14.57 4.70
N THR A 75 -20.95 15.56 5.57
CA THR A 75 -19.73 16.35 5.75
C THR A 75 -19.13 16.03 7.12
N ASN A 76 -17.86 15.62 7.13
CA ASN A 76 -17.10 15.38 8.34
C ASN A 76 -15.96 16.37 8.45
N ARG A 77 -15.85 17.03 9.60
CA ARG A 77 -14.87 18.10 9.85
C ARG A 77 -13.47 17.51 10.06
N ILE A 78 -12.46 18.17 9.51
CA ILE A 78 -11.04 17.91 9.75
C ILE A 78 -10.41 19.23 10.19
N GLY A 79 -9.77 19.25 11.36
CA GLY A 79 -9.20 20.48 11.92
C GLY A 79 -10.23 21.55 12.26
N TYR A 80 -9.84 22.83 12.12
CA TYR A 80 -10.74 23.92 12.49
C TYR A 80 -11.84 24.11 11.45
N ASP A 81 -11.55 24.47 10.22
CA ASP A 81 -12.56 24.79 9.20
C ASP A 81 -12.50 23.88 7.96
N GLY A 82 -11.61 22.88 7.97
CA GLY A 82 -11.52 21.88 6.91
C GLY A 82 -12.60 20.80 7.04
N TRP A 83 -12.86 20.10 5.94
CA TRP A 83 -13.83 19.01 5.91
C TRP A 83 -13.59 18.04 4.76
N VAL A 84 -14.21 16.87 4.87
CA VAL A 84 -14.36 15.88 3.81
C VAL A 84 -15.84 15.56 3.64
N LYS A 85 -16.25 15.27 2.41
CA LYS A 85 -17.61 14.89 2.06
C LYS A 85 -17.66 13.44 1.57
N ASP A 86 -18.70 12.73 2.01
CA ASP A 86 -19.02 11.38 1.58
C ASP A 86 -20.42 11.36 0.96
N ALA A 87 -20.61 10.57 -0.10
CA ALA A 87 -21.94 10.28 -0.60
C ALA A 87 -22.46 9.02 0.09
N VAL A 88 -23.63 9.12 0.72
CA VAL A 88 -24.29 8.02 1.43
C VAL A 88 -25.60 7.70 0.73
N LEU A 89 -25.73 6.46 0.28
CA LEU A 89 -26.82 5.97 -0.55
C LEU A 89 -27.60 4.91 0.22
N ALA A 90 -28.88 5.15 0.46
CA ALA A 90 -29.84 4.16 0.91
C ALA A 90 -30.38 3.41 -0.32
N LEU A 91 -29.98 2.14 -0.47
CA LEU A 91 -30.36 1.28 -1.57
C LEU A 91 -31.53 0.39 -1.14
N PRO A 92 -32.58 0.22 -1.98
CA PRO A 92 -33.64 -0.74 -1.70
C PRO A 92 -33.11 -2.18 -1.82
N PRO A 93 -33.92 -3.20 -1.53
CA PRO A 93 -33.56 -4.58 -1.78
C PRO A 93 -33.20 -4.80 -3.26
N LEU A 94 -31.94 -5.15 -3.52
CA LEU A 94 -31.43 -5.45 -4.86
C LEU A 94 -31.02 -6.92 -4.92
N SER A 95 -31.20 -7.55 -6.09
CA SER A 95 -30.56 -8.84 -6.36
C SER A 95 -29.04 -8.67 -6.43
N GLU A 96 -28.30 -9.72 -6.11
CA GLU A 96 -26.84 -9.69 -6.11
C GLU A 96 -26.27 -9.29 -7.48
N ASP A 97 -26.88 -9.74 -8.60
CA ASP A 97 -26.47 -9.32 -9.95
C ASP A 97 -26.65 -7.82 -10.21
N LYS A 98 -27.77 -7.24 -9.75
CA LYS A 98 -28.03 -5.80 -9.90
C LYS A 98 -27.07 -4.98 -9.06
N LEU A 99 -26.77 -5.45 -7.85
CA LEU A 99 -25.80 -4.84 -6.96
C LEU A 99 -24.38 -4.89 -7.55
N ALA A 100 -23.96 -6.03 -8.10
CA ALA A 100 -22.66 -6.16 -8.74
C ALA A 100 -22.51 -5.28 -9.98
N PHE A 101 -23.56 -5.21 -10.81
CA PHE A 101 -23.60 -4.31 -11.96
C PHE A 101 -23.50 -2.84 -11.53
N LEU A 102 -24.24 -2.45 -10.50
CA LEU A 102 -24.17 -1.11 -9.92
C LEU A 102 -22.75 -0.78 -9.43
N LEU A 103 -22.13 -1.67 -8.64
CA LEU A 103 -20.78 -1.48 -8.12
C LEU A 103 -19.73 -1.41 -9.24
N THR A 104 -19.86 -2.25 -10.26
CA THR A 104 -18.96 -2.27 -11.43
C THR A 104 -19.01 -0.94 -12.18
N ARG A 105 -20.21 -0.47 -12.51
CA ARG A 105 -20.42 0.81 -13.19
C ARG A 105 -19.92 1.97 -12.34
N LEU A 106 -20.25 1.97 -11.05
CA LEU A 106 -19.79 2.98 -10.10
C LEU A 106 -18.26 3.07 -10.09
N HIS A 107 -17.53 1.96 -10.00
CA HIS A 107 -16.07 1.99 -10.00
C HIS A 107 -15.47 2.46 -11.34
N GLN A 108 -16.11 2.13 -12.46
CA GLN A 108 -15.70 2.65 -13.77
C GLN A 108 -15.87 4.16 -13.85
N ASP A 109 -16.98 4.70 -13.38
CA ASP A 109 -17.27 6.14 -13.40
C ASP A 109 -16.38 6.91 -12.41
N LEU A 110 -16.17 6.37 -11.20
CA LEU A 110 -15.28 6.95 -10.19
C LEU A 110 -13.81 6.89 -10.66
N TYR A 111 -13.30 5.70 -10.99
CA TYR A 111 -11.85 5.45 -11.10
C TYR A 111 -11.36 5.10 -12.51
N GLY A 112 -12.24 5.07 -13.51
CA GLY A 112 -11.91 4.67 -14.89
C GLY A 112 -11.71 3.16 -15.07
N THR A 113 -11.95 2.34 -14.04
CA THR A 113 -11.71 0.89 -14.09
C THR A 113 -12.59 0.14 -13.11
N SER A 114 -13.03 -1.08 -13.47
CA SER A 114 -13.69 -2.02 -12.56
C SER A 114 -12.72 -3.03 -11.93
N TYR A 115 -11.41 -2.86 -12.12
CA TYR A 115 -10.41 -3.74 -11.54
C TYR A 115 -10.51 -3.74 -10.01
N LYS A 116 -10.81 -4.92 -9.43
CA LYS A 116 -11.08 -5.10 -8.00
C LYS A 116 -12.17 -4.15 -7.47
N ALA A 117 -13.24 -3.96 -8.25
CA ALA A 117 -14.40 -3.12 -7.94
C ALA A 117 -15.30 -3.68 -6.82
N ASN A 118 -14.75 -3.76 -5.61
CA ASN A 118 -15.46 -4.29 -4.45
C ASN A 118 -15.71 -3.20 -3.41
N ALA A 119 -16.77 -3.41 -2.64
CA ALA A 119 -17.07 -2.56 -1.51
C ALA A 119 -16.57 -3.19 -0.21
N VAL A 120 -15.97 -2.38 0.66
CA VAL A 120 -15.61 -2.80 2.02
C VAL A 120 -16.88 -3.08 2.82
N GLN A 121 -16.93 -4.21 3.52
CA GLN A 121 -18.05 -4.54 4.39
C GLN A 121 -18.19 -3.55 5.56
N LEU A 122 -19.37 -2.95 5.72
CA LEU A 122 -19.75 -2.09 6.85
C LEU A 122 -20.58 -2.88 7.89
N PRO A 123 -20.46 -2.58 9.21
CA PRO A 123 -19.53 -1.64 9.81
C PRO A 123 -18.08 -2.15 9.74
N ILE A 124 -17.14 -1.23 9.58
CA ILE A 124 -15.73 -1.58 9.43
C ILE A 124 -15.17 -1.99 10.79
N LYS A 125 -14.49 -3.13 10.83
CA LYS A 125 -13.61 -3.47 11.96
C LYS A 125 -12.21 -2.97 11.63
N PRO A 126 -11.59 -2.11 12.48
CA PRO A 126 -10.22 -1.70 12.27
C PRO A 126 -9.33 -2.92 12.09
N PRO A 127 -8.45 -2.95 11.07
CA PRO A 127 -7.53 -4.07 10.93
C PRO A 127 -6.67 -4.18 12.20
N PRO A 128 -6.33 -5.39 12.66
CA PRO A 128 -5.38 -5.54 13.75
C PRO A 128 -4.09 -4.82 13.39
N VAL A 129 -3.45 -4.19 14.38
CA VAL A 129 -2.15 -3.55 14.18
C VAL A 129 -1.19 -4.62 13.68
N ASN A 130 -0.81 -4.55 12.40
CA ASN A 130 0.10 -5.50 11.80
C ASN A 130 1.54 -5.06 12.15
N ASN A 131 2.36 -5.98 12.64
CA ASN A 131 3.75 -5.70 13.03
C ASN A 131 4.68 -5.43 11.84
N ARG A 132 4.16 -5.43 10.61
CA ARG A 132 4.95 -5.12 9.42
C ARG A 132 5.34 -3.66 9.36
N SER A 133 6.56 -3.44 8.90
CA SER A 133 7.14 -2.11 8.80
C SER A 133 6.54 -1.35 7.61
N LEU A 134 6.17 -0.09 7.86
CA LEU A 134 5.97 0.91 6.82
C LEU A 134 7.27 1.69 6.51
N ASP A 135 8.33 1.45 7.28
CA ASP A 135 9.66 2.02 7.08
C ASP A 135 10.57 1.02 6.36
N LEU A 136 10.58 1.11 5.04
CA LEU A 136 11.46 0.34 4.16
C LEU A 136 12.61 1.23 3.69
N SER A 137 13.79 0.63 3.61
CA SER A 137 14.99 1.29 3.10
C SER A 137 15.53 0.52 1.90
N VAL A 138 15.11 0.94 0.71
CA VAL A 138 15.43 0.29 -0.58
C VAL A 138 16.49 1.11 -1.29
N SER A 139 17.68 0.53 -1.52
CA SER A 139 18.75 1.22 -2.25
C SER A 139 18.61 1.06 -3.76
N VAL A 140 19.24 1.94 -4.53
CA VAL A 140 19.38 1.72 -5.98
C VAL A 140 20.14 0.42 -6.29
N GLY A 141 21.09 -0.01 -5.45
CA GLY A 141 21.74 -1.30 -5.64
C GLY A 141 20.76 -2.47 -5.53
N ASP A 142 19.80 -2.39 -4.61
CA ASP A 142 18.72 -3.37 -4.51
C ASP A 142 17.81 -3.33 -5.75
N LEU A 143 17.32 -2.14 -6.12
CA LEU A 143 16.46 -1.95 -7.31
C LEU A 143 17.15 -2.44 -8.58
N SER A 144 18.40 -2.02 -8.83
CA SER A 144 19.17 -2.42 -10.00
C SER A 144 19.35 -3.93 -10.06
N LYS A 145 19.66 -4.57 -8.92
CA LYS A 145 19.78 -6.03 -8.86
C LYS A 145 18.45 -6.73 -9.21
N TRP A 146 17.33 -6.23 -8.69
CA TRP A 146 16.02 -6.85 -8.94
C TRP A 146 15.53 -6.62 -10.36
N LEU A 147 15.68 -5.39 -10.86
CA LEU A 147 15.12 -4.92 -12.12
C LEU A 147 16.00 -5.32 -13.32
N ASN A 148 17.32 -5.35 -13.19
CA ASN A 148 18.21 -5.80 -14.27
C ASN A 148 18.40 -7.33 -14.30
N SER A 149 17.89 -8.06 -13.31
CA SER A 149 17.94 -9.53 -13.31
C SER A 149 17.02 -10.13 -14.36
N LYS A 150 17.48 -11.17 -15.06
CA LYS A 150 16.64 -11.97 -15.97
C LYS A 150 15.66 -12.89 -15.22
N GLU A 151 15.84 -13.05 -13.91
CA GLU A 151 15.02 -13.93 -13.06
C GLU A 151 13.67 -13.31 -12.72
N ILE A 152 13.65 -12.00 -12.45
CA ILE A 152 12.44 -11.25 -12.16
C ILE A 152 11.84 -10.78 -13.48
N LYS A 153 10.68 -11.33 -13.81
CA LYS A 153 9.90 -10.99 -14.99
C LYS A 153 8.56 -10.44 -14.56
N PHE A 154 7.99 -9.56 -15.35
CA PHE A 154 6.78 -8.83 -15.06
C PHE A 154 5.69 -9.25 -16.04
N THR A 155 4.52 -9.58 -15.52
CA THR A 155 3.32 -9.89 -16.30
C THR A 155 2.35 -8.74 -16.14
N SER A 156 1.74 -8.30 -17.24
CA SER A 156 0.70 -7.26 -17.15
C SER A 156 -0.51 -7.80 -16.39
N ILE A 157 -1.15 -6.96 -15.58
CA ILE A 157 -2.33 -7.36 -14.81
C ILE A 157 -3.56 -7.71 -15.68
N ILE A 158 -3.56 -7.24 -16.94
CA ILE A 158 -4.56 -7.62 -17.94
C ILE A 158 -4.20 -8.93 -18.68
N GLY A 159 -3.11 -9.59 -18.28
CA GLY A 159 -2.62 -10.84 -18.86
C GLY A 159 -1.48 -10.65 -19.89
N GLY A 160 -0.98 -11.77 -20.40
CA GLY A 160 0.10 -11.81 -21.40
C GLY A 160 1.38 -12.50 -20.90
N ASN A 161 2.44 -12.43 -21.70
CA ASN A 161 3.71 -13.09 -21.41
C ASN A 161 4.55 -12.30 -20.40
N ALA A 162 5.19 -13.00 -19.46
CA ALA A 162 6.12 -12.41 -18.51
C ALA A 162 7.39 -11.90 -19.21
N ARG A 163 7.75 -10.64 -18.99
CA ARG A 163 8.91 -9.97 -19.63
C ARG A 163 9.81 -9.29 -18.61
N PRO A 164 11.14 -9.27 -18.81
CA PRO A 164 12.02 -8.38 -18.04
C PRO A 164 11.60 -6.91 -18.16
N ILE A 165 11.88 -6.10 -17.14
CA ILE A 165 11.54 -4.67 -17.17
C ILE A 165 12.26 -3.92 -18.30
N SER A 166 13.47 -4.35 -18.67
CA SER A 166 14.20 -3.81 -19.82
C SER A 166 13.39 -3.87 -21.11
N ASP A 167 12.64 -4.97 -21.29
CA ASP A 167 11.84 -5.20 -22.49
C ASP A 167 10.58 -4.34 -22.46
N ILE A 168 9.96 -4.18 -21.28
CA ILE A 168 8.80 -3.27 -21.09
C ILE A 168 9.19 -1.83 -21.43
N LEU A 169 10.32 -1.35 -20.88
CA LEU A 169 10.81 0.02 -21.09
C LEU A 169 11.27 0.26 -22.54
N SER A 170 11.97 -0.70 -23.16
CA SER A 170 12.47 -0.55 -24.54
C SER A 170 11.37 -0.68 -25.59
N SER A 171 10.39 -1.57 -25.37
CA SER A 171 9.20 -1.71 -26.24
C SER A 171 8.15 -0.62 -26.02
N ARG A 172 8.39 0.31 -25.08
CA ARG A 172 7.50 1.41 -24.74
C ARG A 172 6.11 0.95 -24.27
N GLN A 173 6.03 -0.20 -23.64
CA GLN A 173 4.77 -0.74 -23.15
C GLN A 173 4.33 0.02 -21.89
N SER A 174 3.11 0.56 -21.92
CA SER A 174 2.49 1.25 -20.78
C SER A 174 1.51 0.32 -20.09
N GLY A 175 1.30 0.51 -18.79
CA GLY A 175 0.38 -0.31 -18.00
C GLY A 175 0.91 -0.67 -16.62
N VAL A 176 0.16 -1.51 -15.90
CA VAL A 176 0.56 -2.05 -14.60
C VAL A 176 1.01 -3.50 -14.77
N PHE A 177 2.10 -3.85 -14.09
CA PHE A 177 2.73 -5.15 -14.16
C PHE A 177 3.09 -5.66 -12.77
N ILE A 178 2.97 -6.97 -12.57
CA ILE A 178 3.31 -7.64 -11.31
C ILE A 178 4.47 -8.60 -11.58
N SER A 179 5.43 -8.67 -10.67
CA SER A 179 6.57 -9.59 -10.80
C SER A 179 6.13 -11.06 -10.69
N ASN A 180 6.82 -11.95 -11.39
CA ASN A 180 6.65 -13.41 -11.31
C ASN A 180 7.08 -14.00 -9.96
N GLN A 181 7.90 -13.28 -9.20
CA GLN A 181 8.18 -13.51 -7.78
C GLN A 181 7.34 -12.53 -6.95
N ARG A 182 6.88 -12.93 -5.76
CA ARG A 182 6.04 -12.03 -4.94
C ARG A 182 6.88 -10.83 -4.50
N GLY A 183 6.33 -9.62 -4.56
CA GLY A 183 6.93 -8.45 -3.90
C GLY A 183 6.95 -7.15 -4.67
N LEU A 184 6.90 -7.14 -6.01
CA LEU A 184 7.02 -5.90 -6.79
C LEU A 184 5.82 -5.70 -7.73
N VAL A 185 5.35 -4.45 -7.77
CA VAL A 185 4.37 -3.96 -8.74
C VAL A 185 4.99 -2.76 -9.44
N VAL A 186 4.79 -2.67 -10.75
CA VAL A 186 5.36 -1.64 -11.60
C VAL A 186 4.27 -0.94 -12.39
N TRP A 187 4.29 0.39 -12.40
CA TRP A 187 3.50 1.21 -13.31
C TRP A 187 4.40 1.87 -14.35
N SER A 188 4.28 1.40 -15.60
CA SER A 188 5.03 1.91 -16.74
C SER A 188 4.22 2.98 -17.46
N ILE A 189 4.77 4.19 -17.56
CA ILE A 189 4.16 5.35 -18.19
C ILE A 189 5.15 6.09 -19.12
N PRO A 190 4.68 6.57 -20.27
CA PRO A 190 5.52 7.30 -21.21
C PRO A 190 5.81 8.71 -20.70
N ARG A 191 7.05 9.15 -20.86
CA ARG A 191 7.54 10.42 -20.29
C ARG A 191 6.93 11.68 -20.92
N ASN A 192 6.49 11.60 -22.18
CA ASN A 192 6.02 12.75 -22.95
C ASN A 192 4.52 12.73 -23.24
N GLN A 193 3.74 11.97 -22.45
CA GLN A 193 2.28 11.96 -22.58
C GLN A 193 1.62 12.54 -21.35
N ASP A 194 0.37 12.95 -21.55
CA ASP A 194 -0.50 13.48 -20.53
C ASP A 194 -0.88 12.39 -19.53
N LEU A 195 -0.48 12.57 -18.26
CA LEU A 195 -0.74 11.60 -17.20
C LEU A 195 -2.24 11.35 -16.98
N ALA A 196 -3.10 12.34 -17.29
CA ALA A 196 -4.56 12.23 -17.13
C ALA A 196 -5.17 11.02 -17.85
N LYS A 197 -4.53 10.53 -18.92
CA LYS A 197 -4.95 9.37 -19.70
C LYS A 197 -4.78 8.02 -18.98
N TYR A 198 -4.00 7.98 -17.91
CA TYR A 198 -3.61 6.77 -17.21
C TYR A 198 -4.33 6.59 -15.86
N ARG A 199 -5.53 7.16 -15.72
CA ARG A 199 -6.35 7.10 -14.49
C ARG A 199 -6.62 5.66 -14.05
N ALA A 200 -6.99 4.80 -15.01
CA ALA A 200 -7.29 3.39 -14.75
C ALA A 200 -6.06 2.64 -14.24
N GLU A 201 -4.91 2.83 -14.89
CA GLU A 201 -3.63 2.21 -14.55
C GLU A 201 -3.12 2.71 -13.20
N ALA A 202 -3.24 4.00 -12.92
CA ALA A 202 -2.89 4.55 -11.61
C ALA A 202 -3.71 3.91 -10.49
N ARG A 203 -5.04 3.77 -10.70
CA ARG A 203 -5.90 3.09 -9.71
C ARG A 203 -5.47 1.64 -9.51
N GLN A 204 -5.23 0.90 -10.60
CA GLN A 204 -4.76 -0.48 -10.55
C GLN A 204 -3.44 -0.60 -9.77
N PHE A 205 -2.49 0.29 -10.04
CA PHE A 205 -1.20 0.33 -9.35
C PHE A 205 -1.35 0.61 -7.85
N PHE A 206 -2.12 1.63 -7.45
CA PHE A 206 -2.32 1.97 -6.04
C PHE A 206 -3.17 0.93 -5.27
N LEU A 207 -4.00 0.15 -5.97
CA LEU A 207 -4.71 -0.99 -5.37
C LEU A 207 -3.78 -2.18 -5.11
N ASP A 208 -2.89 -2.50 -6.05
CA ASP A 208 -1.98 -3.65 -5.93
C ASP A 208 -0.66 -3.35 -5.21
N SER A 209 -0.38 -2.08 -4.90
CA SER A 209 0.80 -1.67 -4.14
C SER A 209 0.44 -0.91 -2.87
N ASP A 210 1.29 -0.97 -1.85
CA ASP A 210 1.11 -0.20 -0.60
C ASP A 210 2.19 0.86 -0.36
N LEU A 211 3.43 0.62 -0.80
CA LEU A 211 4.56 1.55 -0.65
C LEU A 211 5.33 1.70 -1.96
N ILE A 212 5.41 2.92 -2.49
CA ILE A 212 6.38 3.27 -3.54
C ILE A 212 7.79 3.13 -2.96
N VAL A 213 8.67 2.41 -3.66
CA VAL A 213 10.05 2.13 -3.23
C VAL A 213 11.11 2.72 -4.16
N GLY A 214 10.74 3.09 -5.38
CA GLY A 214 11.66 3.71 -6.32
C GLY A 214 11.09 3.87 -7.72
N ALA A 215 11.96 4.20 -8.67
CA ALA A 215 11.63 4.27 -10.08
C ALA A 215 12.82 3.90 -10.96
N ILE A 216 12.56 3.50 -12.20
CA ILE A 216 13.55 3.28 -13.25
C ILE A 216 13.06 3.91 -14.56
N ALA A 217 13.91 4.64 -15.27
CA ALA A 217 13.54 5.32 -16.50
C ALA A 217 14.59 5.15 -17.60
N ASN A 218 14.12 5.21 -18.85
CA ASN A 218 14.96 5.49 -20.02
C ASN A 218 14.50 6.80 -20.67
N ASN A 219 14.96 7.10 -21.89
CA ASN A 219 14.63 8.34 -22.60
C ASN A 219 13.14 8.48 -22.99
N HIS A 220 12.32 7.42 -22.88
CA HIS A 220 10.96 7.39 -23.39
C HIS A 220 9.92 6.94 -22.37
N GLN A 221 10.31 6.06 -21.44
CA GLN A 221 9.44 5.41 -20.47
C GLN A 221 9.99 5.59 -19.06
N LEU A 222 9.06 5.71 -18.12
CA LEU A 222 9.28 5.67 -16.69
C LEU A 222 8.50 4.48 -16.12
N ALA A 223 9.14 3.68 -15.29
CA ALA A 223 8.50 2.67 -14.47
C ALA A 223 8.60 3.06 -12.99
N ILE A 224 7.46 3.36 -12.36
CA ILE A 224 7.36 3.56 -10.92
C ILE A 224 7.25 2.19 -10.26
N VAL A 225 8.05 1.94 -9.24
CA VAL A 225 8.21 0.64 -8.59
C VAL A 225 7.71 0.73 -7.16
N ALA A 226 6.83 -0.20 -6.80
CA ALA A 226 6.26 -0.27 -5.46
C ALA A 226 6.26 -1.70 -4.93
N ARG A 227 6.18 -1.83 -3.61
CA ARG A 227 5.96 -3.10 -2.94
C ARG A 227 4.56 -3.62 -3.26
N GLU A 228 4.48 -4.88 -3.69
CA GLU A 228 3.21 -5.60 -3.82
C GLU A 228 2.48 -5.58 -2.48
N ARG A 229 1.22 -5.14 -2.51
CA ARG A 229 0.47 -4.80 -1.32
C ARG A 229 0.46 -5.93 -0.30
N THR A 230 0.97 -5.60 0.88
CA THR A 230 1.00 -6.47 2.06
C THR A 230 0.09 -5.94 3.17
N GLU A 231 -0.22 -4.64 3.14
CA GLU A 231 -1.09 -3.95 4.10
C GLU A 231 -2.55 -3.86 3.62
N SER A 232 -3.47 -3.89 4.59
CA SER A 232 -4.91 -3.67 4.35
C SER A 232 -5.17 -2.29 3.76
N LEU A 233 -6.13 -2.19 2.82
CA LEU A 233 -6.64 -0.92 2.28
C LEU A 233 -7.16 0.01 3.39
N LEU A 234 -7.57 -0.55 4.52
CA LEU A 234 -8.11 0.19 5.65
C LEU A 234 -7.02 0.73 6.59
N ARG A 235 -5.79 0.20 6.53
CA ARG A 235 -4.66 0.73 7.28
C ARG A 235 -3.87 1.71 6.44
N LEU A 236 -3.49 1.30 5.23
CA LEU A 236 -2.74 2.13 4.29
C LEU A 236 -3.53 2.23 2.99
N PRO A 237 -4.44 3.22 2.87
CA PRO A 237 -5.29 3.33 1.71
C PRO A 237 -4.50 3.63 0.43
N PRO A 238 -5.02 3.25 -0.75
CA PRO A 238 -4.46 3.64 -2.04
C PRO A 238 -4.27 5.16 -2.11
N LEU A 239 -3.19 5.61 -2.75
CA LEU A 239 -3.06 7.02 -3.09
C LEU A 239 -4.14 7.42 -4.11
N ARG A 240 -4.50 8.70 -4.09
CA ARG A 240 -5.46 9.29 -5.03
C ARG A 240 -4.76 9.65 -6.32
N PHE A 241 -5.37 9.24 -7.43
CA PHE A 241 -4.88 9.63 -8.73
C PHE A 241 -5.00 11.13 -8.94
N GLU A 242 -6.03 11.76 -8.42
CA GLU A 242 -6.28 13.19 -8.55
C GLU A 242 -5.15 14.01 -7.94
N THR A 243 -4.70 13.62 -6.75
CA THR A 243 -3.57 14.25 -6.06
C THR A 243 -2.26 13.99 -6.82
N ALA A 244 -2.03 12.77 -7.30
CA ALA A 244 -0.87 12.47 -8.14
C ALA A 244 -0.88 13.30 -9.44
N LEU A 245 -2.05 13.49 -10.07
CA LEU A 245 -2.22 14.28 -11.27
C LEU A 245 -1.94 15.76 -11.01
N THR A 246 -2.41 16.32 -9.90
CA THR A 246 -2.09 17.68 -9.49
C THR A 246 -0.58 17.87 -9.29
N LEU A 247 0.09 16.92 -8.64
CA LEU A 247 1.56 16.96 -8.44
C LEU A 247 2.34 16.84 -9.75
N ALA A 248 1.85 16.05 -10.72
CA ALA A 248 2.44 16.01 -12.06
C ALA A 248 2.22 17.31 -12.85
N GLY A 249 1.15 18.05 -12.57
CA GLY A 249 0.85 19.33 -13.22
C GLY A 249 1.59 20.52 -12.63
N GLU A 250 2.18 20.37 -11.45
CA GLU A 250 2.95 21.40 -10.78
C GLU A 250 4.26 21.68 -11.53
N ARG A 251 4.62 22.96 -11.65
CA ARG A 251 5.84 23.40 -12.33
C ARG A 251 6.82 24.07 -11.37
N SER A 252 6.34 24.55 -10.22
CA SER A 252 7.22 25.02 -9.15
C SER A 252 8.12 23.87 -8.70
N TYR A 253 9.39 24.16 -8.45
CA TYR A 253 10.30 23.19 -7.84
C TYR A 253 10.09 23.04 -6.33
N GLU A 254 9.36 23.98 -5.73
CA GLU A 254 9.07 24.05 -4.31
C GLU A 254 7.56 24.15 -4.07
N LEU A 255 7.05 23.33 -3.15
CA LEU A 255 5.73 23.43 -2.56
C LEU A 255 5.87 23.62 -1.04
N GLY A 256 5.03 24.47 -0.47
CA GLY A 256 5.13 24.85 0.93
C GLY A 256 3.82 24.59 1.70
N GLN A 257 4.00 24.27 2.98
CA GLN A 257 2.97 24.32 4.00
C GLN A 257 3.59 24.94 5.26
N SER A 258 2.90 25.86 5.92
CA SER A 258 3.39 26.46 7.17
C SER A 258 2.26 27.03 8.02
N TYR A 259 2.50 27.10 9.33
CA TYR A 259 1.64 27.87 10.24
C TYR A 259 2.23 29.27 10.42
N GLU A 260 1.50 30.28 9.94
CA GLU A 260 1.95 31.67 9.85
C GLU A 260 1.83 32.39 11.20
N ARG A 261 2.52 31.85 12.22
CA ARG A 261 2.52 32.33 13.61
C ARG A 261 3.14 33.71 13.80
N LYS A 262 3.84 34.21 12.77
CA LYS A 262 4.43 35.55 12.71
C LYS A 262 3.59 36.53 11.89
N GLN A 263 2.46 36.11 11.34
CA GLN A 263 1.57 37.02 10.63
C GLN A 263 0.97 38.02 11.60
N LEU A 264 0.69 39.25 11.13
CA LEU A 264 0.25 40.35 11.99
C LEU A 264 -0.85 39.93 12.96
N PHE A 265 -1.93 39.34 12.47
CA PHE A 265 -3.10 38.99 13.29
C PHE A 265 -3.06 37.62 13.97
N ALA A 266 -2.03 36.81 13.71
CA ALA A 266 -1.86 35.52 14.38
C ALA A 266 -1.44 35.71 15.84
N GLY A 267 -1.69 34.71 16.69
CA GLY A 267 -1.30 34.72 18.09
C GLY A 267 -2.46 34.44 19.04
N LYS A 268 -2.37 34.95 20.27
CA LYS A 268 -3.28 34.60 21.36
C LYS A 268 -4.69 35.12 21.12
N LEU A 269 -5.68 34.23 21.25
CA LEU A 269 -7.10 34.56 21.40
C LEU A 269 -7.50 34.62 22.88
N SER A 270 -6.84 33.81 23.72
CA SER A 270 -7.02 33.78 25.18
C SER A 270 -5.72 33.35 25.86
N ASP A 271 -5.72 33.24 27.20
CA ASP A 271 -4.56 32.78 27.98
C ASP A 271 -4.09 31.36 27.62
N THR A 272 -4.98 30.56 27.01
CA THR A 272 -4.72 29.14 26.75
C THR A 272 -4.89 28.75 25.29
N THR A 273 -5.35 29.66 24.43
CA THR A 273 -5.64 29.36 23.02
C THR A 273 -5.04 30.43 22.12
N ASP A 274 -4.36 29.98 21.07
CA ASP A 274 -3.83 30.83 20.01
C ASP A 274 -4.25 30.30 18.64
N TRP A 275 -4.19 31.19 17.65
CA TRP A 275 -4.52 30.87 16.26
C TRP A 275 -3.41 31.28 15.31
N ALA A 276 -3.36 30.61 14.17
CA ALA A 276 -2.56 31.04 13.02
C ALA A 276 -3.22 30.62 11.71
N PRO A 277 -3.12 31.44 10.67
CA PRO A 277 -3.40 31.00 9.31
C PRO A 277 -2.45 29.88 8.88
N ILE A 278 -2.96 29.00 8.01
CA ILE A 278 -2.20 27.93 7.38
C ILE A 278 -1.92 28.37 5.95
N TYR A 279 -0.65 28.52 5.63
CA TYR A 279 -0.21 28.63 4.25
C TYR A 279 -0.12 27.23 3.62
N LEU A 280 -0.65 27.09 2.41
CA LEU A 280 -0.48 25.94 1.51
C LEU A 280 -0.21 26.47 0.11
N SER A 281 0.75 25.90 -0.61
CA SER A 281 0.87 26.16 -2.05
C SER A 281 -0.45 25.84 -2.77
N ASN A 282 -0.76 26.60 -3.83
CA ASN A 282 -2.06 26.51 -4.52
C ASN A 282 -2.44 25.08 -4.97
N SER A 283 -1.46 24.27 -5.38
CA SER A 283 -1.66 22.87 -5.80
C SER A 283 -1.96 21.90 -4.66
N LEU A 284 -1.76 22.32 -3.40
CA LEU A 284 -2.06 21.51 -2.22
C LEU A 284 -3.44 21.81 -1.62
N ILE A 285 -4.04 22.95 -1.96
CA ILE A 285 -5.33 23.37 -1.40
C ILE A 285 -6.45 22.45 -1.85
N ASP A 286 -7.29 22.07 -0.90
CA ASP A 286 -8.43 21.17 -1.10
C ASP A 286 -8.03 19.81 -1.72
N THR A 287 -6.79 19.39 -1.48
CA THR A 287 -6.29 18.07 -1.84
C THR A 287 -6.09 17.21 -0.60
N GLU A 288 -6.05 15.89 -0.81
CA GLU A 288 -5.67 14.96 0.25
C GLU A 288 -4.27 15.27 0.79
N PHE A 289 -3.31 15.59 -0.09
CA PHE A 289 -1.94 15.81 0.32
C PHE A 289 -1.77 17.08 1.15
N GLY A 290 -2.40 18.21 0.78
CA GLY A 290 -2.35 19.43 1.60
C GLY A 290 -2.92 19.22 3.01
N SER A 291 -4.01 18.46 3.12
CA SER A 291 -4.59 18.12 4.43
C SER A 291 -3.73 17.13 5.22
N LEU A 292 -3.11 16.14 4.55
CA LEU A 292 -2.13 15.25 5.18
C LEU A 292 -0.92 16.03 5.73
N LEU A 293 -0.38 17.01 4.98
CA LEU A 293 0.69 17.88 5.48
C LEU A 293 0.24 18.64 6.73
N ASN A 294 -0.99 19.15 6.78
CA ASN A 294 -1.50 19.77 8.00
C ASN A 294 -1.58 18.78 9.18
N ILE A 295 -2.05 17.55 8.95
CA ILE A 295 -2.12 16.50 9.98
C ILE A 295 -0.72 16.13 10.49
N THR A 296 0.23 15.88 9.60
CA THR A 296 1.58 15.41 9.95
C THR A 296 2.43 16.51 10.57
N ASP A 297 2.18 17.78 10.27
CA ASP A 297 2.84 18.92 10.92
C ASP A 297 2.45 19.01 12.41
N GLN A 298 1.18 18.77 12.71
CA GLN A 298 0.70 18.74 14.09
C GLN A 298 1.21 17.54 14.86
N VAL A 299 1.28 16.38 14.21
CA VAL A 299 1.92 15.18 14.76
C VAL A 299 3.37 15.48 15.12
N LEU A 300 4.14 16.11 14.21
CA LEU A 300 5.53 16.49 14.46
C LEU A 300 5.64 17.43 15.67
N LYS A 301 4.93 18.55 15.64
CA LYS A 301 5.00 19.59 16.69
C LYS A 301 4.54 19.08 18.04
N SER A 302 3.37 18.42 18.09
CA SER A 302 2.78 17.92 19.33
C SER A 302 3.65 16.81 19.93
N TRP A 303 4.06 15.81 19.15
CA TRP A 303 4.73 14.64 19.71
C TRP A 303 6.18 14.91 20.06
N SER A 304 6.87 15.76 19.30
CA SER A 304 8.20 16.23 19.68
C SER A 304 8.19 17.09 20.96
N MET A 305 7.02 17.65 21.30
CA MET A 305 6.76 18.36 22.56
C MET A 305 6.04 17.48 23.60
N ASN A 306 6.12 16.15 23.51
CA ASN A 306 5.50 15.21 24.46
C ASN A 306 3.98 15.39 24.64
N GLY A 307 3.29 15.90 23.62
CA GLY A 307 1.85 16.15 23.64
C GLY A 307 1.44 17.38 24.46
N GLU A 308 2.37 18.26 24.82
CA GLU A 308 2.11 19.53 25.50
C GLU A 308 1.26 20.46 24.62
N ILE A 309 1.58 20.55 23.32
CA ILE A 309 0.77 21.28 22.35
C ILE A 309 -0.38 20.43 21.86
N GLN A 310 -1.61 20.94 22.01
CA GLN A 310 -2.82 20.29 21.50
C GLN A 310 -3.49 21.16 20.46
N TYR A 311 -3.97 20.56 19.39
CA TYR A 311 -4.70 21.27 18.34
C TYR A 311 -6.19 20.95 18.41
N ILE A 312 -7.03 21.98 18.29
CA ILE A 312 -8.49 21.81 18.39
C ILE A 312 -8.99 20.96 17.21
N ASN A 313 -9.91 20.01 17.50
CA ASN A 313 -10.46 19.04 16.55
C ASN A 313 -9.42 18.07 15.94
N PHE A 314 -8.23 17.97 16.51
CA PHE A 314 -7.23 16.94 16.19
C PHE A 314 -7.06 15.88 17.28
N ASN A 315 -7.89 15.94 18.32
CA ASN A 315 -7.93 14.96 19.42
C ASN A 315 -8.35 13.55 18.97
N LYS A 316 -8.89 13.39 17.76
CA LYS A 316 -9.24 12.08 17.18
C LYS A 316 -8.02 11.27 16.71
N TYR A 317 -6.82 11.87 16.64
CA TYR A 317 -5.60 11.14 16.34
C TYR A 317 -5.09 10.41 17.60
N PRO A 318 -4.93 9.08 17.59
CA PRO A 318 -4.46 8.35 18.76
C PRO A 318 -3.03 8.79 19.12
N LYS A 319 -2.82 9.20 20.37
CA LYS A 319 -1.48 9.53 20.88
C LYS A 319 -0.61 8.27 20.92
N PRO A 320 0.69 8.37 20.63
CA PRO A 320 1.59 7.23 20.70
C PRO A 320 1.77 6.79 22.16
N GLN A 321 2.06 5.51 22.38
CA GLN A 321 2.33 4.99 23.73
C GLN A 321 3.57 5.62 24.36
N ARG A 322 4.54 6.02 23.54
CA ARG A 322 5.78 6.68 23.95
C ARG A 322 6.10 7.81 22.97
N PHE A 323 6.50 8.96 23.50
CA PHE A 323 7.02 10.10 22.73
C PHE A 323 8.52 9.93 22.45
N PRO A 324 9.09 10.65 21.46
CA PRO A 324 10.52 10.61 21.17
C PRO A 324 11.34 11.01 22.40
N GLN A 325 12.42 10.27 22.66
CA GLN A 325 13.27 10.46 23.84
C GLN A 325 14.47 11.33 23.50
N PHE A 326 14.37 12.63 23.80
CA PHE A 326 15.43 13.59 23.53
C PHE A 326 16.40 13.76 24.71
N PRO A 327 17.66 14.18 24.48
CA PRO A 327 18.64 14.44 25.54
C PRO A 327 18.19 15.53 26.53
N SER A 328 17.45 16.52 26.04
CA SER A 328 16.71 17.48 26.85
C SER A 328 15.36 17.76 26.21
N THR A 329 14.37 18.25 26.95
CA THR A 329 13.06 18.57 26.36
C THR A 329 13.20 19.73 25.37
N ILE A 330 12.53 19.66 24.21
CA ILE A 330 12.53 20.77 23.23
C ILE A 330 12.02 22.08 23.86
N LYS A 331 11.13 22.01 24.86
CA LYS A 331 10.72 23.17 25.67
C LYS A 331 11.87 23.95 26.30
N VAL A 332 12.92 23.26 26.77
CA VAL A 332 14.11 23.90 27.33
C VAL A 332 14.90 24.62 26.24
N LEU A 333 15.00 24.04 25.04
CA LEU A 333 15.62 24.70 23.89
C LEU A 333 14.84 25.94 23.46
N ILE A 334 13.51 25.84 23.37
CA ILE A 334 12.63 26.99 23.07
C ILE A 334 12.84 28.12 24.09
N LYS A 335 12.90 27.82 25.39
CA LYS A 335 13.13 28.83 26.43
C LYS A 335 14.46 29.57 26.29
N LYS A 336 15.48 28.92 25.74
CA LYS A 336 16.80 29.53 25.52
C LYS A 336 16.89 30.31 24.20
N ALA A 337 16.36 29.73 23.13
CA ALA A 337 16.46 30.26 21.78
C ALA A 337 15.35 31.27 21.42
N GLY A 338 14.28 31.36 22.22
CA GLY A 338 13.12 32.23 21.98
C GLY A 338 12.19 31.73 20.87
N SER A 339 12.74 31.14 19.81
CA SER A 339 11.98 30.49 18.73
C SER A 339 12.54 29.11 18.40
N PHE A 340 11.68 28.26 17.82
CA PHE A 340 12.07 26.93 17.39
C PHE A 340 11.33 26.56 16.10
N LEU A 341 12.09 26.04 15.14
CA LEU A 341 11.61 25.56 13.85
C LEU A 341 11.36 24.05 13.90
N PHE A 342 10.18 23.63 13.49
CA PHE A 342 9.84 22.24 13.17
C PHE A 342 9.62 22.11 11.67
N ASN A 343 10.34 21.26 10.96
CA ASN A 343 10.12 21.10 9.53
C ASN A 343 10.28 19.65 9.07
N TRP A 344 9.33 19.16 8.28
CA TRP A 344 9.57 17.99 7.44
C TRP A 344 10.35 18.42 6.19
N ASN A 345 11.46 17.75 5.95
CA ASN A 345 12.44 18.10 4.93
C ASN A 345 12.46 17.02 3.84
N THR A 346 12.37 17.43 2.57
CA THR A 346 12.48 16.50 1.43
C THR A 346 13.91 16.30 0.96
N ALA A 347 14.85 17.15 1.38
CA ALA A 347 16.27 16.97 1.10
C ALA A 347 16.77 15.66 1.74
N GLY A 348 17.26 14.76 0.89
CA GLY A 348 17.71 13.43 1.29
C GLY A 348 16.58 12.43 1.56
N ALA A 349 15.33 12.76 1.20
CA ALA A 349 14.23 11.80 1.17
C ALA A 349 14.35 10.85 -0.03
N GLY A 350 14.71 11.38 -1.20
CA GLY A 350 14.96 10.63 -2.43
C GLY A 350 16.28 11.03 -3.10
N TYR A 351 16.79 10.17 -3.98
CA TYR A 351 18.00 10.42 -4.75
C TYR A 351 17.97 9.70 -6.10
N THR A 352 18.78 10.19 -7.05
CA THR A 352 18.93 9.56 -8.37
C THR A 352 20.36 9.12 -8.66
N THR A 353 20.46 8.11 -9.51
CA THR A 353 21.74 7.73 -10.12
C THR A 353 21.56 7.12 -11.50
N LEU A 354 22.54 7.38 -12.37
CA LEU A 354 22.57 6.84 -13.73
C LEU A 354 23.37 5.54 -13.76
N ILE A 355 22.70 4.45 -14.12
CA ILE A 355 23.29 3.14 -14.41
C ILE A 355 22.93 2.81 -15.85
N GLN A 356 23.80 3.20 -16.78
CA GLN A 356 23.49 3.15 -18.20
C GLN A 356 22.91 1.79 -18.64
N PRO A 357 21.85 1.79 -19.47
CA PRO A 357 21.19 2.95 -20.10
C PRO A 357 20.07 3.59 -19.26
N TYR A 358 19.91 3.21 -17.99
CA TYR A 358 18.77 3.59 -17.16
C TYR A 358 19.14 4.59 -16.07
N GLU A 359 18.20 5.47 -15.76
CA GLU A 359 18.25 6.31 -14.57
C GLU A 359 17.35 5.73 -13.49
N PHE A 360 17.86 5.62 -12.28
CA PHE A 360 17.15 5.08 -11.14
C PHE A 360 16.85 6.18 -10.12
N TYR A 361 15.69 6.06 -9.49
CA TYR A 361 15.28 6.83 -8.31
C TYR A 361 15.05 5.87 -7.15
N ALA A 362 15.50 6.22 -5.95
CA ALA A 362 15.23 5.46 -4.74
C ALA A 362 14.94 6.38 -3.55
N LEU A 363 14.14 5.86 -2.62
CA LEU A 363 13.85 6.52 -1.35
C LEU A 363 14.83 6.12 -0.26
N ASN A 364 15.14 7.05 0.63
CA ASN A 364 15.91 6.78 1.82
C ASN A 364 15.14 5.85 2.78
N LYS A 365 13.92 6.28 3.12
CA LYS A 365 12.97 5.59 3.99
C LYS A 365 11.55 5.84 3.47
N THR A 366 10.63 4.90 3.74
CA THR A 366 9.21 5.04 3.37
C THR A 366 8.30 5.40 4.55
N GLY A 367 8.82 5.37 5.78
CA GLY A 367 7.99 5.56 6.99
C GLY A 367 7.66 7.01 7.32
N SER A 368 8.59 7.94 7.11
CA SER A 368 8.38 9.38 7.29
C SER A 368 9.39 10.19 6.47
N LEU A 369 9.13 11.48 6.28
CA LEU A 369 10.12 12.39 5.69
C LEU A 369 11.24 12.68 6.70
N PRO A 370 12.45 13.00 6.24
CA PRO A 370 13.48 13.56 7.10
C PRO A 370 12.99 14.78 7.89
N ILE A 371 13.57 15.01 9.08
CA ILE A 371 13.19 16.13 9.95
C ILE A 371 14.33 17.15 9.99
N THR A 372 13.95 18.42 10.04
CA THR A 372 14.82 19.54 10.36
C THR A 372 14.28 20.27 11.57
N TYR A 373 15.15 20.45 12.56
CA TYR A 373 14.91 21.33 13.70
C TYR A 373 15.82 22.54 13.60
N GLY A 374 15.33 23.68 14.06
CA GLY A 374 16.13 24.90 14.13
C GLY A 374 15.92 25.60 15.46
N ALA A 375 17.01 25.92 16.13
CA ALA A 375 17.03 26.78 17.30
C ALA A 375 18.19 27.76 17.14
N GLU A 376 17.92 29.06 17.27
CA GLU A 376 18.99 30.05 17.22
C GLU A 376 20.01 29.73 18.34
N SER A 377 21.31 29.73 17.99
CA SER A 377 22.44 29.50 18.91
C SER A 377 22.58 28.11 19.57
N GLU A 378 21.74 27.13 19.26
CA GLU A 378 21.80 25.77 19.85
C GLU A 378 21.95 24.67 18.78
N SER A 379 22.76 23.65 19.07
CA SER A 379 22.92 22.50 18.17
C SER A 379 21.79 21.48 18.35
N VAL A 380 21.03 21.23 17.28
CA VAL A 380 19.83 20.37 17.31
C VAL A 380 19.96 19.10 16.45
N LYS A 381 21.12 18.83 15.85
CA LYS A 381 21.33 17.68 14.94
C LYS A 381 20.97 16.33 15.57
N ALA A 382 21.37 16.09 16.82
CA ALA A 382 21.05 14.84 17.52
C ALA A 382 19.53 14.64 17.70
N TYR A 383 18.77 15.74 17.83
CA TYR A 383 17.31 15.70 17.95
C TYR A 383 16.66 15.34 16.61
N GLU A 384 17.21 15.81 15.50
CA GLU A 384 16.73 15.48 14.15
C GLU A 384 16.87 13.98 13.86
N GLU A 385 18.00 13.37 14.20
CA GLU A 385 18.22 11.92 14.01
C GLU A 385 17.29 11.08 14.90
N ILE A 386 17.17 11.43 16.19
CA ILE A 386 16.26 10.76 17.13
C ILE A 386 14.82 10.86 16.63
N ALA A 387 14.39 12.06 16.25
CA ALA A 387 13.05 12.29 15.75
C ALA A 387 12.82 11.51 14.45
N TYR A 388 13.73 11.58 13.48
CA TYR A 388 13.53 10.92 12.19
C TYR A 388 13.41 9.40 12.33
N ASN A 389 14.24 8.77 13.17
CA ASN A 389 14.11 7.34 13.46
C ASN A 389 12.79 7.03 14.15
N TYR A 390 12.47 7.76 15.22
CA TYR A 390 11.20 7.61 15.94
C TYR A 390 10.00 7.71 14.99
N PHE A 391 9.95 8.77 14.16
CA PHE A 391 8.80 9.03 13.32
C PHE A 391 8.66 8.03 12.18
N SER A 392 9.77 7.55 11.63
CA SER A 392 9.75 6.52 10.59
C SER A 392 9.28 5.17 11.15
N GLU A 393 9.72 4.80 12.35
CA GLU A 393 9.45 3.51 12.98
C GLU A 393 8.03 3.38 13.59
N LEU A 394 7.29 4.49 13.71
CA LEU A 394 5.90 4.49 14.22
C LEU A 394 4.95 3.57 13.44
N GLY A 395 5.25 3.30 12.16
CA GLY A 395 4.32 2.58 11.27
C GLY A 395 3.03 3.35 11.03
N ASN A 396 3.12 4.70 11.02
CA ASN A 396 2.02 5.61 10.83
C ASN A 396 1.67 5.74 9.32
N PRO A 397 0.43 5.42 8.90
CA PRO A 397 0.06 5.42 7.48
C PRO A 397 -0.01 6.82 6.86
N ASP A 398 -0.29 7.87 7.62
CA ASP A 398 -0.35 9.24 7.11
C ASP A 398 1.06 9.76 6.81
N LEU A 399 2.03 9.48 7.68
CA LEU A 399 3.45 9.78 7.43
C LEU A 399 3.97 9.05 6.20
N ALA A 400 3.65 7.76 6.05
CA ALA A 400 4.03 6.97 4.88
C ALA A 400 3.37 7.51 3.59
N ARG A 401 2.11 7.96 3.65
CA ARG A 401 1.43 8.59 2.51
C ARG A 401 2.04 9.93 2.13
N VAL A 402 2.46 10.74 3.10
CA VAL A 402 3.22 11.98 2.83
C VAL A 402 4.51 11.67 2.06
N VAL A 403 5.29 10.66 2.50
CA VAL A 403 6.50 10.24 1.77
C VAL A 403 6.19 9.81 0.35
N GLN A 404 5.12 9.02 0.15
CA GLN A 404 4.77 8.54 -1.18
C GLN A 404 4.34 9.66 -2.14
N TYR A 405 3.56 10.64 -1.67
CA TYR A 405 3.23 11.81 -2.50
C TYR A 405 4.45 12.67 -2.80
N THR A 406 5.35 12.88 -1.82
CA THR A 406 6.64 13.53 -2.07
C THR A 406 7.46 12.77 -3.10
N ALA A 407 7.49 11.44 -3.04
CA ALA A 407 8.21 10.61 -4.00
C ALA A 407 7.63 10.77 -5.42
N LEU A 408 6.30 10.75 -5.56
CA LEU A 408 5.64 10.99 -6.85
C LEU A 408 5.98 12.38 -7.40
N TYR A 409 5.91 13.43 -6.57
CA TYR A 409 6.28 14.78 -6.95
C TYR A 409 7.72 14.87 -7.47
N GLN A 410 8.68 14.28 -6.74
CA GLN A 410 10.09 14.22 -7.15
C GLN A 410 10.31 13.40 -8.43
N ILE A 411 9.67 12.23 -8.54
CA ILE A 411 9.73 11.36 -9.73
C ILE A 411 9.18 12.09 -10.95
N PHE A 412 8.02 12.74 -10.84
CA PHE A 412 7.39 13.44 -11.96
C PHE A 412 8.24 14.60 -12.45
N HIS A 413 8.78 15.42 -11.53
CA HIS A 413 9.72 16.49 -11.89
C HIS A 413 11.00 15.96 -12.54
N GLN A 414 11.65 14.96 -11.94
CA GLN A 414 12.91 14.41 -12.44
C GLN A 414 12.77 13.79 -13.83
N PHE A 415 11.67 13.05 -14.06
CA PHE A 415 11.47 12.30 -15.29
C PHE A 415 10.58 13.03 -16.32
N GLY A 416 10.13 14.25 -16.01
CA GLY A 416 9.36 15.09 -16.94
C GLY A 416 7.93 14.61 -17.19
N ILE A 417 7.31 13.94 -16.22
CA ILE A 417 5.90 13.54 -16.28
C ILE A 417 5.04 14.76 -16.02
N GLY A 418 4.07 15.02 -16.90
CA GLY A 418 3.19 16.19 -16.80
C GLY A 418 1.73 15.88 -17.14
N THR A 419 0.87 16.85 -16.88
CA THR A 419 -0.53 16.85 -17.34
C THR A 419 -0.85 18.10 -18.16
N LYS A 420 -1.81 17.97 -19.08
CA LYS A 420 -2.39 19.12 -19.81
C LYS A 420 -3.58 19.74 -19.09
N GLU A 421 -4.21 19.01 -18.18
CA GLU A 421 -5.21 19.57 -17.26
C GLU A 421 -4.49 20.54 -16.31
N LEU A 422 -4.67 21.83 -16.58
CA LEU A 422 -4.25 22.88 -15.66
C LEU A 422 -5.03 22.68 -14.36
N SER A 423 -4.30 22.56 -13.25
CA SER A 423 -4.88 22.63 -11.92
C SER A 423 -5.77 23.87 -11.84
N ILE A 424 -7.01 23.68 -11.36
CA ILE A 424 -7.90 24.79 -11.04
C ILE A 424 -7.16 25.65 -10.03
N GLN A 425 -6.80 26.88 -10.43
CA GLN A 425 -6.29 27.90 -9.52
C GLN A 425 -7.38 28.24 -8.51
N LYS A 426 -7.48 27.49 -7.42
CA LYS A 426 -8.27 27.91 -6.26
C LYS A 426 -7.44 28.95 -5.51
N SER A 427 -7.91 30.20 -5.53
CA SER A 427 -7.12 31.32 -5.08
C SER A 427 -7.06 31.37 -3.55
N LEU A 428 -5.86 31.19 -2.99
CA LEU A 428 -5.44 31.76 -1.69
C LEU A 428 -5.78 33.26 -1.58
N SER A 429 -6.02 33.92 -2.71
CA SER A 429 -6.31 35.35 -2.79
C SER A 429 -7.51 35.82 -1.95
N LEU A 430 -8.45 34.95 -1.55
CA LEU A 430 -9.62 35.40 -0.78
C LEU A 430 -9.27 35.69 0.68
N GLY A 431 -8.65 34.75 1.39
CA GLY A 431 -8.17 34.98 2.76
C GLY A 431 -7.10 36.07 2.84
N ASP A 432 -6.14 36.06 1.91
CA ASP A 432 -5.09 37.08 1.84
C ASP A 432 -5.67 38.49 1.67
N LYS A 433 -6.77 38.64 0.92
CA LYS A 433 -7.47 39.93 0.76
C LYS A 433 -8.17 40.38 2.04
N VAL A 434 -8.72 39.46 2.83
CA VAL A 434 -9.29 39.80 4.15
C VAL A 434 -8.19 40.37 5.03
N LEU A 435 -7.06 39.67 5.13
CA LEU A 435 -5.93 40.14 5.94
C LEU A 435 -5.28 41.41 5.39
N GLU A 436 -5.26 41.60 4.08
CA GLU A 436 -4.81 42.86 3.44
C GLU A 436 -5.74 44.02 3.83
N THR A 437 -7.05 43.79 3.82
CA THR A 437 -8.05 44.80 4.19
C THR A 437 -7.90 45.19 5.66
N ASP A 438 -7.82 44.23 6.56
CA ASP A 438 -7.64 44.48 7.99
C ASP A 438 -6.28 45.11 8.30
N THR A 439 -5.22 44.70 7.58
CA THR A 439 -3.88 45.32 7.72
C THR A 439 -3.90 46.77 7.25
N ASN A 440 -4.58 47.09 6.15
CA ASN A 440 -4.74 48.46 5.69
C ASN A 440 -5.43 49.32 6.77
N LEU A 441 -6.50 48.82 7.40
CA LEU A 441 -7.19 49.53 8.48
C LEU A 441 -6.25 49.80 9.67
N VAL A 442 -5.40 48.84 10.04
CA VAL A 442 -4.40 49.02 11.11
C VAL A 442 -3.38 50.10 10.74
N LEU A 443 -2.80 50.04 9.54
CA LEU A 443 -1.81 51.02 9.09
C LEU A 443 -2.41 52.42 8.94
N GLU A 444 -3.65 52.53 8.46
CA GLU A 444 -4.38 53.78 8.37
C GLU A 444 -4.68 54.38 9.74
N LYS A 445 -5.09 53.57 10.73
CA LYS A 445 -5.27 54.02 12.13
C LYS A 445 -3.98 54.64 12.69
N ILE A 446 -2.81 54.07 12.39
CA ILE A 446 -1.52 54.63 12.80
C ILE A 446 -1.28 55.99 12.12
N LEU A 447 -1.60 56.10 10.83
CA LEU A 447 -1.37 57.31 10.03
C LEU A 447 -2.29 58.49 10.37
N VAL A 448 -3.50 58.24 10.88
CA VAL A 448 -4.45 59.30 11.25
C VAL A 448 -4.31 59.72 12.71
N MET A 449 -3.70 58.90 13.56
CA MET A 449 -3.50 59.22 14.97
C MET A 449 -2.33 60.19 15.17
N PRO A 450 -2.54 61.36 15.78
CA PRO A 450 -1.44 62.27 16.11
C PRO A 450 -0.40 61.61 17.02
N LEU A 451 0.89 61.90 16.83
CA LEU A 451 1.98 61.28 17.59
C LEU A 451 1.81 61.43 19.12
N ASN A 452 1.31 62.57 19.60
CA ASN A 452 1.05 62.78 21.03
C ASN A 452 -0.07 61.89 21.58
N GLU A 453 -1.14 61.66 20.80
CA GLU A 453 -2.21 60.71 21.17
C GLU A 453 -1.68 59.28 21.14
N TYR A 454 -0.90 58.92 20.12
CA TYR A 454 -0.28 57.61 19.98
C TYR A 454 0.67 57.31 21.15
N SER A 455 1.56 58.24 21.50
CA SER A 455 2.43 58.11 22.67
C SER A 455 1.65 57.99 23.97
N LYS A 456 0.55 58.73 24.16
CA LYS A 456 -0.29 58.65 25.35
C LYS A 456 -0.95 57.27 25.47
N LYS A 457 -1.61 56.78 24.41
CA LYS A 457 -2.23 55.46 24.38
C LYS A 457 -1.21 54.34 24.59
N LEU A 458 0.00 54.51 24.07
CA LEU A 458 1.10 53.57 24.30
C LEU A 458 1.52 53.52 25.76
N GLU A 459 1.67 54.66 26.43
CA GLU A 459 1.97 54.70 27.88
C GLU A 459 0.85 54.06 28.71
N ASP A 460 -0.40 54.36 28.39
CA ASP A 460 -1.57 53.75 29.04
C ASP A 460 -1.59 52.23 28.84
N THR A 461 -1.23 51.75 27.65
CA THR A 461 -1.16 50.32 27.31
C THR A 461 0.00 49.63 28.03
N LEU A 462 1.21 50.18 27.94
CA LEU A 462 2.40 49.66 28.63
C LEU A 462 2.25 49.71 30.16
N GLY A 463 1.41 50.61 30.68
CA GLY A 463 1.01 50.68 32.08
C GLY A 463 0.25 49.43 32.57
N ARG A 464 -0.49 48.76 31.69
CA ARG A 464 -1.26 47.54 32.00
C ARG A 464 -0.38 46.29 32.10
N TYR A 465 0.83 46.31 31.54
CA TYR A 465 1.75 45.18 31.57
C TYR A 465 2.78 45.32 32.70
N SER A 466 3.07 44.20 33.37
CA SER A 466 4.12 44.09 34.39
C SER A 466 5.52 44.01 33.75
N LEU A 467 5.95 45.11 33.12
CA LEU A 467 7.23 45.20 32.39
C LEU A 467 8.24 46.05 33.16
N THR A 468 9.53 45.70 33.02
CA THR A 468 10.62 46.50 33.59
C THR A 468 10.69 47.87 32.91
N ARG A 469 11.26 48.88 33.60
CA ARG A 469 11.45 50.22 33.05
C ARG A 469 12.27 50.20 31.75
N GLN A 470 13.28 49.33 31.68
CA GLN A 470 14.11 49.15 30.48
C GLN A 470 13.27 48.59 29.33
N THR A 471 12.48 47.54 29.57
CA THR A 471 11.60 46.94 28.56
C THR A 471 10.56 47.94 28.05
N LYS A 472 9.95 48.73 28.94
CA LYS A 472 9.01 49.80 28.56
C LYS A 472 9.68 50.84 27.66
N GLY A 473 10.91 51.26 28.00
CA GLY A 473 11.69 52.19 27.18
C GLY A 473 12.02 51.64 25.79
N THR A 474 12.44 50.37 25.70
CA THR A 474 12.71 49.70 24.42
C THR A 474 11.45 49.64 23.55
N LEU A 475 10.33 49.18 24.11
CA LEU A 475 9.06 49.10 23.39
C LEU A 475 8.62 50.49 22.90
N ARG A 476 8.69 51.50 23.77
CA ARG A 476 8.38 52.89 23.40
C ARG A 476 9.16 53.36 22.18
N ASN A 477 10.47 53.16 22.19
CA ASN A 477 11.33 53.53 21.07
C ASN A 477 10.96 52.78 19.79
N SER A 478 10.67 51.47 19.88
CA SER A 478 10.23 50.66 18.73
C SER A 478 8.93 51.18 18.12
N PHE A 479 7.95 51.58 18.94
CA PHE A 479 6.66 52.08 18.48
C PHE A 479 6.73 53.51 17.92
N GLU A 480 7.51 54.39 18.53
CA GLU A 480 7.77 55.72 17.97
C GLU A 480 8.52 55.61 16.65
N ASN A 481 9.44 54.65 16.52
CA ASN A 481 10.12 54.34 15.27
C ASN A 481 9.15 53.81 14.22
N LEU A 482 8.25 52.89 14.58
CA LEU A 482 7.20 52.39 13.69
C LEU A 482 6.34 53.54 13.12
N TYR A 483 5.86 54.43 13.99
CA TYR A 483 5.08 55.59 13.57
C TYR A 483 5.86 56.46 12.57
N LYS A 484 7.14 56.74 12.86
CA LYS A 484 8.01 57.54 11.97
C LYS A 484 8.23 56.84 10.63
N ILE A 485 8.53 55.55 10.65
CA ILE A 485 8.79 54.74 9.45
C ILE A 485 7.55 54.68 8.55
N ILE A 486 6.36 54.46 9.11
CA ILE A 486 5.10 54.42 8.33
C ILE A 486 4.82 55.82 7.73
N ASN A 487 4.96 56.89 8.51
CA ASN A 487 4.76 58.27 8.00
C ASN A 487 5.81 58.67 6.95
N GLN A 488 7.06 58.25 7.11
CA GLN A 488 8.11 58.43 6.10
C GLN A 488 7.73 57.73 4.80
N GLY A 489 7.24 56.49 4.89
CA GLY A 489 6.72 55.72 3.76
C GLY A 489 5.66 56.48 2.97
N LYS A 490 4.63 56.94 3.67
CA LYS A 490 3.54 57.75 3.10
C LYS A 490 4.04 59.06 2.47
N SER A 491 4.93 59.77 3.17
CA SER A 491 5.46 61.06 2.71
C SER A 491 6.32 60.93 1.44
N ARG A 492 7.17 59.89 1.38
CA ARG A 492 8.15 59.72 0.29
C ARG A 492 7.58 58.98 -0.92
N TRP A 493 6.71 57.99 -0.72
CA TRP A 493 6.22 57.11 -1.80
C TRP A 493 4.68 57.02 -1.88
N GLY A 494 3.96 57.84 -1.11
CA GLY A 494 2.50 57.94 -1.16
C GLY A 494 1.75 56.78 -0.49
N MET A 495 0.41 56.81 -0.56
CA MET A 495 -0.44 55.75 0.00
C MET A 495 -0.25 54.39 -0.68
N SER A 496 0.20 54.35 -1.94
CA SER A 496 0.56 53.11 -2.63
C SER A 496 1.65 52.30 -1.92
N ALA A 497 2.58 52.98 -1.24
CA ALA A 497 3.60 52.33 -0.42
C ALA A 497 2.99 51.59 0.78
N ILE A 498 1.99 52.21 1.41
CA ILE A 498 1.26 51.64 2.56
C ILE A 498 0.46 50.43 2.13
N HIS A 499 -0.26 50.51 1.00
CA HIS A 499 -0.95 49.35 0.43
C HIS A 499 0.02 48.22 0.06
N THR A 500 1.23 48.55 -0.43
CA THR A 500 2.25 47.54 -0.74
C THR A 500 2.79 46.87 0.52
N LEU A 501 3.02 47.65 1.59
CA LEU A 501 3.38 47.13 2.91
C LEU A 501 2.27 46.23 3.47
N SER A 502 1.01 46.64 3.33
CA SER A 502 -0.13 45.83 3.76
C SER A 502 -0.18 44.48 3.06
N LYS A 503 0.00 44.45 1.73
CA LYS A 503 0.08 43.19 0.96
C LYS A 503 1.20 42.28 1.44
N MET A 504 2.37 42.84 1.74
CA MET A 504 3.50 42.08 2.25
C MET A 504 3.23 41.51 3.64
N ILE A 505 2.59 42.27 4.52
CA ILE A 505 2.22 41.82 5.87
C ILE A 505 1.12 40.75 5.81
N ALA A 506 0.14 40.93 4.93
CA ALA A 506 -1.01 40.05 4.80
C ALA A 506 -0.65 38.70 4.18
N ALA A 507 0.28 38.65 3.22
CA ALA A 507 0.64 37.41 2.53
C ALA A 507 2.15 37.35 2.22
N PRO A 508 3.02 37.27 3.24
CA PRO A 508 4.47 37.38 3.04
C PRO A 508 5.05 36.29 2.14
N GLN A 509 4.47 35.07 2.17
CA GLN A 509 4.95 33.93 1.37
C GLN A 509 4.68 34.07 -0.12
N THR A 510 3.60 34.77 -0.51
CA THR A 510 3.19 34.92 -1.91
C THR A 510 3.49 36.33 -2.45
N PHE A 511 3.98 37.23 -1.59
CA PHE A 511 4.27 38.60 -1.95
C PHE A 511 5.48 38.69 -2.91
N SER A 512 5.24 39.29 -4.07
CA SER A 512 6.29 39.62 -5.04
C SER A 512 6.40 41.12 -5.24
N LEU A 513 7.55 41.67 -4.88
CA LEU A 513 7.82 43.09 -5.08
C LEU A 513 8.27 43.40 -6.52
N LYS A 514 7.52 44.26 -7.21
CA LYS A 514 7.84 44.72 -8.58
C LYS A 514 8.65 46.02 -8.66
N SER A 515 9.15 46.52 -7.53
CA SER A 515 9.94 47.77 -7.48
C SER A 515 11.43 47.50 -7.65
N ASN A 516 12.12 48.39 -8.36
CA ASN A 516 13.58 48.38 -8.48
C ASN A 516 14.28 49.42 -7.59
N ASP A 517 13.54 50.27 -6.86
CA ASP A 517 14.12 51.28 -5.95
C ASP A 517 14.70 50.61 -4.69
N PRO A 518 16.03 50.59 -4.48
CA PRO A 518 16.64 49.94 -3.32
C PRO A 518 16.19 50.56 -1.99
N ASN A 519 15.96 51.88 -1.94
CA ASN A 519 15.53 52.55 -0.72
C ASN A 519 14.09 52.16 -0.36
N PHE A 520 13.24 51.96 -1.37
CA PHE A 520 11.89 51.47 -1.17
C PHE A 520 11.91 50.03 -0.65
N LYS A 521 12.79 49.17 -1.21
CA LYS A 521 12.96 47.79 -0.73
C LYS A 521 13.39 47.77 0.74
N GLU A 522 14.46 48.47 1.06
CA GLU A 522 14.98 48.56 2.43
C GLU A 522 13.91 49.08 3.40
N TRP A 523 13.24 50.18 3.06
CA TRP A 523 12.13 50.70 3.86
C TRP A 523 11.01 49.67 4.04
N LEU A 524 10.60 48.99 2.97
CA LEU A 524 9.50 48.02 3.00
C LEU A 524 9.84 46.83 3.92
N PHE A 525 11.03 46.25 3.78
CA PHE A 525 11.48 45.12 4.60
C PHE A 525 11.65 45.53 6.07
N SER A 526 12.30 46.67 6.34
CA SER A 526 12.43 47.17 7.72
C SER A 526 11.07 47.51 8.34
N SER A 527 10.14 48.07 7.57
CA SER A 527 8.78 48.36 8.05
C SER A 527 8.03 47.07 8.40
N TYR A 528 8.11 46.07 7.52
CA TYR A 528 7.51 44.76 7.73
C TYR A 528 8.04 44.11 9.02
N GLU A 529 9.36 44.08 9.21
CA GLU A 529 9.98 43.50 10.42
C GLU A 529 9.52 44.21 11.69
N VAL A 530 9.48 45.55 11.69
CA VAL A 530 9.03 46.32 12.84
C VAL A 530 7.55 46.07 13.14
N VAL A 531 6.68 46.01 12.13
CA VAL A 531 5.24 45.72 12.34
C VAL A 531 5.06 44.32 12.94
N VAL A 532 5.65 43.30 12.32
CA VAL A 532 5.50 41.89 12.73
C VAL A 532 6.05 41.64 14.13
N THR A 533 7.21 42.21 14.46
CA THR A 533 7.85 42.03 15.79
C THR A 533 7.02 42.64 16.92
N ASN A 534 6.14 43.59 16.61
CA ASN A 534 5.38 44.37 17.59
C ASN A 534 3.87 44.10 17.56
N SER A 535 3.42 43.03 16.89
CA SER A 535 2.01 42.74 16.62
C SER A 535 1.11 42.68 17.87
N GLU A 536 1.50 41.95 18.93
CA GLU A 536 0.67 41.79 20.14
C GLU A 536 0.33 43.13 20.82
N ILE A 537 1.32 44.02 20.92
CA ILE A 537 1.11 45.34 21.51
C ILE A 537 0.37 46.26 20.53
N LEU A 538 0.58 46.13 19.20
CA LEU A 538 -0.23 46.84 18.20
C LEU A 538 -1.71 46.49 18.33
N HIS A 539 -2.04 45.21 18.50
CA HIS A 539 -3.42 44.76 18.66
C HIS A 539 -4.07 45.40 19.89
N THR A 540 -3.33 45.45 21.00
CA THR A 540 -3.82 46.04 22.25
C THR A 540 -3.95 47.56 22.15
N LEU A 541 -2.97 48.22 21.53
CA LEU A 541 -2.93 49.68 21.36
C LEU A 541 -4.04 50.19 20.45
N LEU A 542 -4.38 49.44 19.39
CA LEU A 542 -5.32 49.83 18.35
C LEU A 542 -6.70 49.15 18.49
N GLU A 543 -6.90 48.42 19.59
CA GLU A 543 -8.12 47.69 19.92
C GLU A 543 -8.58 46.78 18.76
N VAL A 544 -7.65 46.01 18.22
CA VAL A 544 -7.90 45.09 17.10
C VAL A 544 -8.69 43.88 17.61
N ASN A 545 -9.87 43.63 17.02
CA ASN A 545 -10.67 42.45 17.33
C ASN A 545 -10.17 41.23 16.54
N ILE A 546 -9.19 40.53 17.11
CA ILE A 546 -8.56 39.36 16.47
C ILE A 546 -9.55 38.23 16.23
N GLU A 547 -10.53 38.03 17.12
CA GLU A 547 -11.57 37.01 16.94
C GLU A 547 -12.40 37.29 15.69
N ASN A 548 -12.81 38.55 15.48
CA ASN A 548 -13.56 38.94 14.28
C ASN A 548 -12.74 38.80 13.00
N ILE A 549 -11.45 39.14 13.02
CA ILE A 549 -10.55 38.95 11.86
C ILE A 549 -10.41 37.46 11.53
N LYS A 550 -10.25 36.61 12.55
CA LYS A 550 -10.17 35.16 12.39
C LYS A 550 -11.46 34.60 11.77
N GLU A 551 -12.64 35.00 12.26
CA GLU A 551 -13.91 34.52 11.68
C GLU A 551 -14.10 35.03 10.24
N ASN A 552 -13.83 36.31 9.96
CA ASN A 552 -13.86 36.86 8.60
C ASN A 552 -12.90 36.10 7.66
N TYR A 553 -11.72 35.73 8.14
CA TYR A 553 -10.74 34.97 7.38
C TYR A 553 -11.30 33.58 7.04
N VAL A 554 -11.86 32.87 8.02
CA VAL A 554 -12.46 31.55 7.83
C VAL A 554 -13.65 31.59 6.88
N GLU A 555 -14.53 32.58 7.03
CA GLU A 555 -15.69 32.80 6.15
C GLU A 555 -15.26 33.05 4.70
N ALA A 556 -14.13 33.73 4.46
CA ALA A 556 -13.62 33.95 3.11
C ALA A 556 -13.17 32.65 2.40
N PHE A 557 -12.94 31.57 3.15
CA PHE A 557 -12.71 30.22 2.61
C PHE A 557 -13.97 29.35 2.58
N ASP A 558 -15.09 29.82 3.13
CA ASP A 558 -16.36 29.10 3.12
C ASP A 558 -17.15 29.39 1.84
N VAL A 559 -16.50 29.12 0.70
CA VAL A 559 -17.13 29.21 -0.62
C VAL A 559 -17.83 27.89 -0.90
N ASP A 560 -19.12 27.95 -1.26
CA ASP A 560 -19.88 26.81 -1.76
C ASP A 560 -19.12 26.16 -2.93
N SER A 561 -18.42 25.08 -2.60
CA SER A 561 -17.61 24.34 -3.55
C SER A 561 -18.21 22.96 -3.72
N ASN A 562 -18.41 22.59 -4.99
CA ASN A 562 -18.77 21.23 -5.42
C ASN A 562 -17.61 20.24 -5.21
N THR A 563 -16.62 20.56 -4.36
CA THR A 563 -15.50 19.67 -4.05
C THR A 563 -15.80 18.76 -2.88
N TRP A 564 -15.08 17.64 -2.82
CA TRP A 564 -15.24 16.61 -1.78
C TRP A 564 -14.29 16.78 -0.60
N ILE A 565 -13.31 17.67 -0.72
CA ILE A 565 -12.34 18.00 0.32
C ILE A 565 -12.27 19.53 0.43
N LYS A 566 -12.15 20.01 1.66
CA LYS A 566 -11.65 21.35 2.00
C LYS A 566 -10.48 21.21 2.96
N THR A 567 -9.33 21.75 2.61
CA THR A 567 -8.17 21.80 3.52
C THR A 567 -8.42 22.84 4.63
N PRO A 568 -8.01 22.59 5.88
CA PRO A 568 -8.07 23.62 6.92
C PRO A 568 -7.28 24.87 6.51
N SER A 569 -7.88 26.05 6.68
CA SER A 569 -7.26 27.36 6.40
C SER A 569 -6.61 27.97 7.64
N ILE A 570 -7.02 27.54 8.84
CA ILE A 570 -6.41 27.96 10.11
C ILE A 570 -6.12 26.79 11.04
N VAL A 571 -5.24 27.04 12.00
CA VAL A 571 -4.99 26.15 13.14
C VAL A 571 -5.29 26.88 14.45
N LEU A 572 -5.96 26.17 15.37
CA LEU A 572 -6.08 26.58 16.77
C LEU A 572 -5.30 25.62 17.65
N SER A 573 -4.45 26.15 18.51
CA SER A 573 -3.70 25.36 19.49
C SER A 573 -3.95 25.78 20.93
N LYS A 574 -3.73 24.83 21.82
CA LYS A 574 -3.77 24.96 23.27
C LYS A 574 -2.42 24.52 23.83
N ASP A 575 -1.61 25.45 24.34
CA ASP A 575 -0.43 25.18 25.17
C ASP A 575 0.08 26.42 25.93
N VAL A 576 0.88 26.17 26.97
CA VAL A 576 1.32 27.05 28.06
C VAL A 576 2.72 27.62 27.78
N GLY A 577 2.78 28.86 27.28
CA GLY A 577 3.98 29.68 27.24
C GLY A 577 4.04 30.55 25.99
N SER A 578 4.25 31.86 26.16
CA SER A 578 4.34 32.88 25.11
C SER A 578 5.58 32.76 24.23
N ASN A 579 5.84 31.60 23.62
CA ASN A 579 7.01 31.35 22.81
C ASN A 579 6.64 31.18 21.33
N THR A 580 7.43 31.76 20.45
CA THR A 580 7.18 31.75 19.00
C THR A 580 7.64 30.42 18.40
N ILE A 581 6.73 29.45 18.31
CA ILE A 581 6.98 28.18 17.63
C ILE A 581 6.56 28.30 16.17
N VAL A 582 7.48 28.04 15.25
CA VAL A 582 7.22 28.08 13.80
C VAL A 582 7.49 26.69 13.21
N GLY A 583 6.74 26.28 12.21
CA GLY A 583 7.04 25.05 11.51
C GLY A 583 6.10 24.73 10.36
N GLY A 584 6.49 23.77 9.53
CA GLY A 584 5.77 23.41 8.33
C GLY A 584 6.39 22.26 7.54
N HIS A 585 6.03 22.19 6.26
CA HIS A 585 6.66 21.31 5.26
C HIS A 585 7.17 22.18 4.11
N ASN A 586 8.45 22.00 3.77
CA ASN A 586 8.98 22.51 2.52
C ASN A 586 9.28 21.30 1.63
N LEU A 587 8.46 21.14 0.60
CA LEU A 587 8.58 20.10 -0.39
C LEU A 587 9.40 20.62 -1.56
N ASP A 588 10.66 20.25 -1.59
CA ASP A 588 11.56 20.46 -2.71
C ASP A 588 11.58 19.22 -3.61
N SER A 589 11.37 19.44 -4.91
CA SER A 589 11.50 18.44 -5.96
C SER A 589 12.96 18.12 -6.30
N THR A 590 13.91 18.94 -5.84
CA THR A 590 15.35 18.75 -6.04
C THR A 590 15.85 17.48 -5.36
N LEU A 591 16.66 16.73 -6.11
CA LEU A 591 17.19 15.44 -5.68
C LEU A 591 18.70 15.47 -5.49
N THR A 592 19.17 14.74 -4.47
CA THR A 592 20.59 14.44 -4.34
C THR A 592 21.03 13.57 -5.52
N GLN A 593 22.02 14.04 -6.27
CA GLN A 593 22.54 13.33 -7.45
C GLN A 593 23.79 12.53 -7.13
N LEU A 594 23.76 11.23 -7.44
CA LEU A 594 24.89 10.32 -7.33
C LEU A 594 25.34 9.86 -8.72
N ARG A 595 26.66 9.83 -8.96
CA ARG A 595 27.22 9.38 -10.24
C ARG A 595 28.33 8.36 -10.02
N ALA A 596 28.18 7.20 -10.65
CA ALA A 596 29.21 6.18 -10.64
C ALA A 596 30.44 6.67 -11.43
N SER A 597 31.64 6.46 -10.89
CA SER A 597 32.92 6.81 -11.52
C SER A 597 33.95 5.73 -11.18
N PRO A 598 34.42 4.95 -12.17
CA PRO A 598 35.47 3.94 -11.98
C PRO A 598 36.79 4.52 -11.44
N ASP A 599 37.03 5.82 -11.65
CA ASP A 599 38.22 6.53 -11.17
C ASP A 599 38.23 6.76 -9.65
N VAL A 600 37.09 6.56 -8.99
CA VAL A 600 36.99 6.61 -7.52
C VAL A 600 37.30 5.23 -6.97
N PRO A 601 38.29 5.05 -6.06
CA PRO A 601 38.57 3.75 -5.46
C PRO A 601 37.38 3.19 -4.65
N THR A 602 37.26 1.87 -4.54
CA THR A 602 36.23 1.24 -3.71
C THR A 602 36.34 1.69 -2.24
N GLY A 603 35.21 1.99 -1.61
CA GLY A 603 35.15 2.51 -0.24
C GLY A 603 35.59 3.97 -0.10
N LYS A 604 35.75 4.68 -1.21
CA LYS A 604 36.08 6.11 -1.30
C LYS A 604 34.98 6.88 -2.04
N ILE A 605 34.90 8.18 -1.80
CA ILE A 605 34.00 9.08 -2.53
C ILE A 605 34.76 10.33 -2.98
N ARG A 606 34.23 11.02 -3.99
CA ARG A 606 34.72 12.32 -4.42
C ARG A 606 33.55 13.27 -4.64
N LEU A 607 33.56 14.42 -3.98
CA LEU A 607 32.57 15.47 -4.19
C LEU A 607 33.01 16.36 -5.36
N VAL A 608 32.13 16.58 -6.32
CA VAL A 608 32.34 17.52 -7.43
C VAL A 608 31.22 18.54 -7.47
N ARG A 609 31.50 19.76 -7.93
CA ARG A 609 30.44 20.73 -8.22
C ARG A 609 29.64 20.23 -9.43
N GLY A 610 28.32 20.12 -9.28
CA GLY A 610 27.43 19.77 -10.38
C GLY A 610 27.30 20.89 -11.41
N SER A 611 26.44 20.69 -12.41
CA SER A 611 26.02 21.74 -13.36
C SER A 611 25.11 22.81 -12.73
N GLY A 612 24.87 22.74 -11.41
CA GLY A 612 24.11 23.71 -10.59
C GLY A 612 24.81 23.99 -9.24
N THR A 613 24.09 24.53 -8.26
CA THR A 613 24.62 24.86 -6.92
C THR A 613 24.83 23.64 -6.01
N GLU A 614 24.23 22.50 -6.34
CA GLU A 614 24.28 21.27 -5.54
C GLU A 614 25.53 20.40 -5.85
N PRO A 615 26.17 19.80 -4.83
CA PRO A 615 27.28 18.88 -5.00
C PRO A 615 26.82 17.52 -5.56
N VAL A 616 27.57 16.98 -6.53
CA VAL A 616 27.39 15.62 -7.05
C VAL A 616 28.40 14.70 -6.37
N ILE A 617 27.95 13.55 -5.83
CA ILE A 617 28.87 12.55 -5.30
C ILE A 617 29.30 11.61 -6.43
N LEU A 618 30.61 11.48 -6.59
CA LEU A 618 31.21 10.42 -7.38
C LEU A 618 31.56 9.24 -6.45
N TYR A 619 31.11 8.04 -6.83
CA TYR A 619 31.32 6.80 -6.08
C TYR A 619 31.81 5.66 -6.99
N ASN A 620 32.48 4.65 -6.44
CA ASN A 620 32.87 3.48 -7.23
C ASN A 620 31.64 2.61 -7.57
N PRO A 621 31.46 2.13 -8.81
CA PRO A 621 30.34 1.25 -9.17
C PRO A 621 30.14 0.02 -8.26
N ASN A 622 31.23 -0.54 -7.69
CA ASN A 622 31.16 -1.68 -6.77
C ASN A 622 30.54 -1.34 -5.41
N ASP A 623 30.43 -0.06 -5.07
CA ASP A 623 29.81 0.42 -3.84
C ASP A 623 28.32 0.74 -4.01
N LEU A 624 27.72 0.49 -5.19
CA LEU A 624 26.34 0.86 -5.51
C LEU A 624 25.30 0.42 -4.46
N SER A 625 25.46 -0.76 -3.87
CA SER A 625 24.54 -1.26 -2.83
C SER A 625 24.77 -0.65 -1.45
N ARG A 626 25.82 0.16 -1.28
CA ARG A 626 26.25 0.73 0.00
C ARG A 626 26.14 2.26 0.06
N ILE A 627 25.86 2.93 -1.07
CA ILE A 627 25.81 4.41 -1.14
C ILE A 627 24.57 5.04 -0.50
N HIS A 628 23.55 4.26 -0.19
CA HIS A 628 22.26 4.76 0.28
C HIS A 628 22.35 5.59 1.58
N PRO A 629 23.09 5.19 2.63
CA PRO A 629 23.25 6.00 3.84
C PRO A 629 23.96 7.34 3.62
N LEU A 630 24.66 7.52 2.49
CA LEU A 630 25.41 8.74 2.17
C LEU A 630 24.49 9.91 1.82
N VAL A 631 23.34 9.60 1.22
CA VAL A 631 22.38 10.58 0.69
C VAL A 631 21.86 11.50 1.80
N ARG A 632 21.45 10.90 2.93
CA ARG A 632 20.95 11.68 4.06
C ARG A 632 22.03 12.55 4.69
N ARG A 633 23.23 12.00 4.93
CA ARG A 633 24.31 12.74 5.59
C ARG A 633 24.64 14.03 4.84
N LEU A 634 24.68 13.97 3.51
CA LEU A 634 24.92 15.16 2.68
C LEU A 634 23.76 16.14 2.65
N ALA A 635 22.52 15.66 2.59
CA ALA A 635 21.36 16.54 2.67
C ALA A 635 21.27 17.29 4.02
N THR A 636 21.86 16.73 5.08
CA THR A 636 21.89 17.34 6.42
C THR A 636 23.12 18.24 6.62
N GLU A 637 24.20 17.97 5.90
CA GLU A 637 25.46 18.71 5.95
C GLU A 637 25.48 19.78 4.86
N ARG A 638 24.97 20.99 5.17
CA ARG A 638 25.18 22.18 4.32
C ARG A 638 26.69 22.32 4.05
N ILE A 639 27.16 21.93 2.87
CA ILE A 639 28.59 21.86 2.56
C ILE A 639 29.16 23.27 2.53
N THR A 640 29.71 23.73 3.66
CA THR A 640 30.63 24.86 3.67
C THR A 640 32.01 24.36 3.27
N THR A 641 32.82 25.20 2.62
CA THR A 641 34.12 24.83 2.05
C THR A 641 35.13 24.28 3.08
N ASN A 642 34.89 24.47 4.39
CA ASN A 642 35.80 24.05 5.47
C ASN A 642 35.50 22.65 6.03
N ASP A 643 34.33 22.05 5.77
CA ASP A 643 33.91 20.77 6.36
C ASP A 643 34.10 19.54 5.45
N VAL A 644 34.49 19.75 4.19
CA VAL A 644 34.54 18.71 3.14
C VAL A 644 35.32 17.45 3.57
N LYS A 645 36.43 17.61 4.29
CA LYS A 645 37.27 16.49 4.74
C LYS A 645 36.62 15.66 5.86
N SER A 646 35.93 16.31 6.79
CA SER A 646 35.21 15.65 7.89
C SER A 646 34.00 14.87 7.34
N ILE A 647 33.24 15.53 6.45
CA ILE A 647 32.12 14.95 5.71
C ILE A 647 32.57 13.72 4.93
N THR A 648 33.66 13.84 4.16
CA THR A 648 34.21 12.72 3.37
C THR A 648 34.57 11.52 4.24
N ASN A 649 35.24 11.73 5.37
CA ASN A 649 35.60 10.64 6.29
C ASN A 649 34.36 9.97 6.92
N SER A 650 33.35 10.76 7.31
CA SER A 650 32.08 10.26 7.84
C SER A 650 31.34 9.40 6.82
N LEU A 651 31.29 9.86 5.57
CA LEU A 651 30.66 9.16 4.45
C LEU A 651 31.41 7.87 4.10
N GLU A 652 32.73 7.90 4.02
CA GLU A 652 33.54 6.68 3.79
C GLU A 652 33.37 5.63 4.88
N LYS A 653 33.22 6.05 6.15
CA LYS A 653 32.94 5.15 7.26
C LYS A 653 31.58 4.45 7.08
N ALA A 654 30.53 5.22 6.82
CA ALA A 654 29.18 4.67 6.59
C ALA A 654 29.14 3.69 5.40
N LEU A 655 29.91 3.99 4.36
CA LEU A 655 30.02 3.15 3.17
C LEU A 655 30.60 1.75 3.50
N ARG A 656 31.56 1.67 4.43
CA ARG A 656 32.20 0.40 4.82
C ARG A 656 31.35 -0.45 5.75
N GLU A 657 30.51 0.18 6.56
CA GLU A 657 29.64 -0.50 7.55
C GLU A 657 28.38 -1.11 6.91
N THR A 658 28.07 -0.76 5.65
CA THR A 658 26.84 -1.19 4.97
C THR A 658 27.02 -2.53 4.22
N PRO A 659 26.17 -3.55 4.46
CA PRO A 659 26.26 -4.84 3.77
C PRO A 659 25.98 -4.72 2.25
N SER A 660 26.63 -5.57 1.44
CA SER A 660 26.65 -5.43 -0.04
C SER A 660 25.45 -6.02 -0.79
N SER A 661 24.63 -6.88 -0.18
CA SER A 661 23.48 -7.49 -0.87
C SER A 661 22.47 -8.02 0.13
N ARG A 662 21.19 -7.65 -0.06
CA ARG A 662 20.06 -8.10 0.76
C ARG A 662 19.03 -8.85 -0.12
N PRO A 663 18.42 -9.96 0.36
CA PRO A 663 17.33 -10.64 -0.35
C PRO A 663 16.08 -9.76 -0.50
N LEU A 664 15.38 -9.83 -1.65
CA LEU A 664 14.16 -9.07 -1.94
C LEU A 664 13.13 -9.15 -0.80
N ALA A 665 12.80 -10.38 -0.38
CA ALA A 665 11.81 -10.62 0.67
C ALA A 665 12.17 -9.98 2.02
N GLN A 666 13.47 -9.92 2.35
CA GLN A 666 13.94 -9.29 3.58
C GLN A 666 13.84 -7.75 3.49
N VAL A 667 14.22 -7.17 2.35
CA VAL A 667 14.20 -5.70 2.18
C VAL A 667 12.77 -5.18 2.14
N LEU A 668 11.85 -5.92 1.53
CA LEU A 668 10.45 -5.52 1.39
C LEU A 668 9.56 -5.95 2.58
N ASP A 669 10.15 -6.59 3.61
CA ASP A 669 9.42 -7.14 4.76
C ASP A 669 8.25 -8.05 4.32
N LEU A 670 8.51 -8.93 3.35
CA LEU A 670 7.50 -9.84 2.81
C LEU A 670 7.26 -10.99 3.81
N PRO A 671 6.00 -11.43 3.98
CA PRO A 671 5.73 -12.64 4.74
C PRO A 671 6.49 -13.84 4.15
N PRO A 672 6.79 -14.86 4.98
CA PRO A 672 7.27 -16.15 4.48
C PRO A 672 6.33 -16.65 3.39
N ALA A 673 6.86 -17.33 2.38
CA ALA A 673 6.07 -17.88 1.29
C ALA A 673 5.07 -18.93 1.83
N SER A 674 3.90 -18.50 2.30
CA SER A 674 2.75 -19.36 2.53
C SER A 674 2.21 -19.82 1.17
N THR A 675 1.73 -21.05 1.10
CA THR A 675 1.09 -21.72 -0.05
C THR A 675 -0.21 -21.07 -0.54
N SER A 676 -0.49 -19.82 -0.15
CA SER A 676 -1.62 -19.04 -0.64
C SER A 676 -1.40 -18.67 -2.11
N THR A 677 -2.22 -19.23 -2.99
CA THR A 677 -2.22 -19.02 -4.44
C THR A 677 -2.72 -17.63 -4.87
N HIS A 678 -3.25 -16.82 -3.95
CA HIS A 678 -3.71 -15.46 -4.25
C HIS A 678 -2.61 -14.43 -3.94
N ARG A 679 -2.11 -13.76 -5.00
CA ARG A 679 -1.24 -12.58 -4.90
C ARG A 679 -2.07 -11.30 -4.84
N GLY A 680 -1.59 -10.30 -4.09
CA GLY A 680 -2.32 -9.06 -3.79
C GLY A 680 -3.51 -9.24 -2.85
N LEU A 681 -4.30 -8.16 -2.67
CA LEU A 681 -5.55 -8.19 -1.90
C LEU A 681 -6.49 -9.28 -2.43
N PRO A 682 -6.92 -10.25 -1.59
CA PRO A 682 -8.10 -11.01 -1.91
C PRO A 682 -9.30 -10.05 -1.90
N PRO A 683 -10.25 -10.21 -2.83
CA PRO A 683 -11.48 -9.44 -2.83
C PRO A 683 -12.17 -9.55 -1.46
N ALA A 684 -12.27 -8.44 -0.71
CA ALA A 684 -13.11 -8.38 0.48
C ALA A 684 -14.56 -8.25 0.00
N LEU A 685 -15.28 -9.38 0.02
CA LEU A 685 -16.53 -9.64 -0.70
C LEU A 685 -16.31 -9.64 -2.22
N GLU A 686 -16.43 -10.81 -2.86
CA GLU A 686 -16.63 -10.86 -4.32
C GLU A 686 -18.08 -10.45 -4.63
N PRO A 687 -18.34 -9.31 -5.29
CA PRO A 687 -19.60 -9.10 -5.97
C PRO A 687 -19.64 -10.02 -7.21
N PRO A 688 -20.78 -10.66 -7.51
CA PRO A 688 -20.90 -11.62 -8.60
C PRO A 688 -20.62 -10.93 -9.94
N THR A 689 -19.47 -11.21 -10.55
CA THR A 689 -19.32 -10.94 -11.97
C THR A 689 -20.22 -11.91 -12.73
N ALA A 690 -21.18 -11.33 -13.45
CA ALA A 690 -22.14 -12.01 -14.30
C ALA A 690 -21.47 -13.11 -15.12
N SER A 691 -21.88 -14.35 -14.84
CA SER A 691 -21.61 -15.61 -15.56
C SER A 691 -20.14 -15.92 -15.91
N PRO A 692 -19.58 -16.98 -15.29
CA PRO A 692 -20.23 -18.28 -15.31
C PRO A 692 -20.72 -18.75 -13.93
N LEU A 693 -21.43 -17.89 -13.18
CA LEU A 693 -22.62 -18.06 -12.29
C LEU A 693 -22.92 -19.37 -11.57
N LEU A 694 -21.95 -20.24 -11.44
CA LEU A 694 -21.96 -21.37 -10.58
C LEU A 694 -20.49 -21.41 -10.13
N GLY A 695 -20.22 -21.53 -8.83
CA GLY A 695 -18.84 -21.83 -8.37
C GLY A 695 -18.34 -23.18 -8.88
N TRP A 696 -19.04 -23.73 -9.86
CA TRP A 696 -18.86 -24.96 -10.55
C TRP A 696 -19.37 -24.87 -12.00
N GLY A 697 -18.80 -25.60 -12.94
CA GLY A 697 -19.24 -25.62 -14.34
C GLY A 697 -19.29 -27.02 -14.91
N LEU A 698 -20.09 -27.24 -15.95
CA LEU A 698 -19.96 -28.45 -16.74
C LEU A 698 -18.62 -28.40 -17.49
N ARG A 699 -17.88 -29.49 -17.43
CA ARG A 699 -16.62 -29.60 -18.15
C ARG A 699 -16.90 -29.77 -19.65
N ASP A 700 -16.42 -28.85 -20.48
CA ASP A 700 -16.59 -28.89 -21.95
C ASP A 700 -15.74 -29.97 -22.65
N LYS A 701 -14.94 -30.75 -21.89
CA LYS A 701 -14.07 -31.80 -22.43
C LYS A 701 -14.63 -33.19 -22.12
N PRO A 702 -14.58 -34.14 -23.07
CA PRO A 702 -14.99 -35.52 -22.81
C PRO A 702 -14.11 -36.16 -21.72
N LEU A 703 -14.72 -37.07 -20.96
CA LEU A 703 -14.03 -37.86 -19.94
C LEU A 703 -12.80 -38.57 -20.55
N THR A 704 -11.68 -38.52 -19.84
CA THR A 704 -10.49 -39.31 -20.19
C THR A 704 -10.74 -40.79 -19.90
N PRO A 705 -10.03 -41.72 -20.57
CA PRO A 705 -10.17 -43.16 -20.31
C PRO A 705 -9.98 -43.55 -18.83
N ASP A 706 -9.08 -42.86 -18.12
CA ASP A 706 -8.83 -43.08 -16.69
C ASP A 706 -9.99 -42.60 -15.80
N GLU A 707 -10.69 -41.53 -16.20
CA GLU A 707 -11.88 -41.03 -15.50
C GLU A 707 -13.09 -41.96 -15.73
N ILE A 708 -13.26 -42.47 -16.97
CA ILE A 708 -14.29 -43.46 -17.33
C ILE A 708 -14.09 -44.75 -16.54
N GLN A 709 -12.86 -45.24 -16.44
CA GLN A 709 -12.52 -46.47 -15.72
C GLN A 709 -12.86 -46.37 -14.22
N ARG A 710 -12.65 -45.20 -13.60
CA ARG A 710 -12.96 -44.99 -12.17
C ARG A 710 -14.46 -44.88 -11.91
N LEU A 711 -15.22 -44.27 -12.82
CA LEU A 711 -16.68 -44.23 -12.73
C LEU A 711 -17.32 -45.61 -12.85
N LEU A 712 -16.79 -46.46 -13.74
CA LEU A 712 -17.24 -47.85 -13.89
C LEU A 712 -16.99 -48.70 -12.63
N ILE A 713 -15.94 -48.40 -11.87
CA ILE A 713 -15.64 -49.06 -10.58
C ILE A 713 -16.69 -48.67 -9.52
N GLY A 714 -17.13 -47.41 -9.50
CA GLY A 714 -18.19 -46.92 -8.61
C GLY A 714 -19.54 -47.62 -8.84
N ASP A 715 -19.93 -47.78 -10.10
CA ASP A 715 -21.22 -48.41 -10.48
C ASP A 715 -21.26 -49.91 -10.16
N GLN A 716 -20.14 -50.62 -10.25
CA GLN A 716 -20.05 -52.06 -9.94
C GLN A 716 -20.14 -52.39 -8.44
N LEU A 717 -20.00 -51.38 -7.56
CA LEU A 717 -20.02 -51.56 -6.10
C LEU A 717 -21.41 -51.38 -5.47
N GLY A 718 -22.46 -51.12 -6.26
CA GLY A 718 -23.84 -51.03 -5.78
C GLY A 718 -24.11 -49.87 -4.81
N SER A 719 -23.23 -48.87 -4.79
CA SER A 719 -23.34 -47.68 -3.93
C SER A 719 -23.16 -46.42 -4.77
N GLN A 720 -23.99 -45.39 -4.52
CA GLN A 720 -23.82 -44.09 -5.17
C GLN A 720 -22.46 -43.50 -4.78
N SER A 721 -21.55 -43.47 -5.75
CA SER A 721 -20.16 -43.06 -5.55
C SER A 721 -19.95 -41.68 -6.15
N ILE A 722 -19.33 -40.77 -5.39
CA ILE A 722 -18.88 -39.46 -5.86
C ILE A 722 -17.36 -39.45 -5.80
N ILE A 723 -16.70 -39.12 -6.90
CA ILE A 723 -15.25 -38.93 -6.96
C ILE A 723 -14.99 -37.43 -7.01
N ILE A 724 -14.09 -36.95 -6.15
CA ILE A 724 -13.61 -35.58 -6.15
C ILE A 724 -12.12 -35.63 -6.49
N GLU A 725 -11.76 -35.03 -7.61
CA GLU A 725 -10.38 -34.92 -8.08
C GLU A 725 -9.88 -33.49 -7.93
N ARG A 726 -8.70 -33.30 -7.33
CA ARG A 726 -8.07 -31.99 -7.25
C ARG A 726 -7.44 -31.60 -8.59
N LEU A 727 -7.85 -30.46 -9.12
CA LEU A 727 -7.27 -29.84 -10.30
C LEU A 727 -6.31 -28.69 -9.90
N SER A 728 -5.50 -28.20 -10.85
CA SER A 728 -4.60 -27.06 -10.61
C SER A 728 -5.33 -25.75 -10.29
N ASN A 729 -6.61 -25.65 -10.64
CA ASN A 729 -7.47 -24.47 -10.50
C ASN A 729 -8.86 -24.79 -9.91
N GLY A 730 -9.01 -25.91 -9.19
CA GLY A 730 -10.30 -26.29 -8.59
C GLY A 730 -10.40 -27.79 -8.29
N TYR A 731 -11.59 -28.34 -8.46
CA TYR A 731 -11.96 -29.72 -8.18
C TYR A 731 -12.85 -30.24 -9.30
N ALA A 732 -12.61 -31.42 -9.84
CA ALA A 732 -13.58 -32.11 -10.68
C ALA A 732 -14.40 -33.06 -9.80
N VAL A 733 -15.72 -33.06 -9.97
CA VAL A 733 -16.63 -33.93 -9.25
C VAL A 733 -17.38 -34.80 -10.24
N LEU A 734 -17.30 -36.10 -10.03
CA LEU A 734 -17.91 -37.12 -10.87
C LEU A 734 -18.84 -37.98 -10.03
N ARG A 735 -20.03 -38.30 -10.56
CA ARG A 735 -21.02 -39.16 -9.89
C ARG A 735 -21.26 -40.42 -10.71
N SER A 736 -21.27 -41.57 -10.03
CA SER A 736 -21.66 -42.86 -10.60
C SER A 736 -23.04 -42.79 -11.28
N GLY A 737 -23.17 -43.33 -12.49
CA GLY A 737 -24.40 -43.26 -13.29
C GLY A 737 -24.69 -41.92 -14.00
N ASN A 738 -23.86 -40.88 -13.82
CA ASN A 738 -23.95 -39.62 -14.56
C ASN A 738 -22.67 -39.37 -15.37
N ASN A 739 -22.80 -39.27 -16.69
CA ASN A 739 -21.66 -39.04 -17.60
C ASN A 739 -21.20 -37.57 -17.64
N GLN A 740 -21.73 -36.70 -16.78
CA GLN A 740 -21.35 -35.30 -16.68
C GLN A 740 -20.31 -35.06 -15.58
N VAL A 741 -19.20 -34.43 -15.94
CA VAL A 741 -18.21 -33.92 -14.98
C VAL A 741 -18.57 -32.51 -14.61
N VAL A 742 -18.60 -32.25 -13.31
CA VAL A 742 -18.86 -30.92 -12.78
C VAL A 742 -17.59 -30.42 -12.10
N GLU A 743 -16.97 -29.36 -12.62
CA GLU A 743 -15.79 -28.75 -12.03
C GLU A 743 -16.22 -27.72 -10.99
N ALA A 744 -15.83 -27.81 -9.72
CA ALA A 744 -15.97 -26.75 -8.73
C ALA A 744 -14.66 -25.96 -8.59
N HIS A 745 -14.69 -24.64 -8.72
CA HIS A 745 -13.47 -23.81 -8.66
C HIS A 745 -12.93 -23.62 -7.24
N THR A 746 -13.77 -23.85 -6.22
CA THR A 746 -13.37 -23.81 -4.81
C THR A 746 -14.00 -24.95 -4.01
N ILE A 747 -13.40 -25.26 -2.86
CA ILE A 747 -13.92 -26.30 -1.95
C ILE A 747 -15.23 -25.86 -1.29
N THR A 748 -15.42 -24.55 -1.14
CA THR A 748 -16.64 -23.93 -0.65
C THR A 748 -17.78 -24.14 -1.64
N SER A 749 -17.52 -23.91 -2.94
CA SER A 749 -18.49 -24.17 -4.01
C SER A 749 -18.90 -25.64 -4.09
N PHE A 750 -17.96 -26.55 -3.83
CA PHE A 750 -18.29 -27.96 -3.69
C PHE A 750 -19.29 -28.22 -2.54
N TYR A 751 -19.04 -27.70 -1.34
CA TYR A 751 -19.87 -27.97 -0.17
C TYR A 751 -21.21 -27.24 -0.14
N ASP A 752 -21.24 -26.00 -0.61
CA ASP A 752 -22.38 -25.10 -0.41
C ASP A 752 -23.35 -25.14 -1.61
N GLU A 753 -22.89 -25.55 -2.79
CA GLU A 753 -23.69 -25.52 -4.01
C GLU A 753 -23.84 -26.91 -4.64
N LEU A 754 -22.74 -27.63 -4.81
CA LEU A 754 -22.68 -28.85 -5.62
C LEU A 754 -23.14 -30.08 -4.83
N LEU A 755 -22.63 -30.26 -3.62
CA LEU A 755 -23.00 -31.37 -2.74
C LEU A 755 -24.49 -31.33 -2.37
N PRO A 756 -25.11 -30.20 -1.99
CA PRO A 756 -26.54 -30.15 -1.71
C PRO A 756 -27.42 -30.47 -2.92
N GLN A 757 -27.00 -30.11 -4.13
CA GLN A 757 -27.71 -30.50 -5.36
C GLN A 757 -27.64 -32.00 -5.61
N PHE A 758 -26.48 -32.62 -5.39
CA PHE A 758 -26.37 -34.07 -5.44
C PHE A 758 -27.23 -34.74 -4.37
N MET A 759 -27.22 -34.23 -3.13
CA MET A 759 -28.06 -34.75 -2.05
C MET A 759 -29.56 -34.67 -2.36
N ARG A 760 -30.05 -33.58 -2.97
CA ARG A 760 -31.46 -33.41 -3.36
C ARG A 760 -31.92 -34.39 -4.44
N SER A 761 -30.99 -34.97 -5.20
CA SER A 761 -31.27 -35.90 -6.29
C SER A 761 -31.24 -37.37 -5.87
N ILE A 762 -31.20 -37.64 -4.57
CA ILE A 762 -31.17 -39.00 -3.99
C ILE A 762 -32.51 -39.26 -3.30
N PRO A 763 -33.28 -40.28 -3.71
CA PRO A 763 -34.53 -40.64 -3.06
C PRO A 763 -34.32 -41.06 -1.60
N ASP A 764 -35.26 -40.68 -0.72
CA ASP A 764 -35.25 -41.14 0.68
C ASP A 764 -35.29 -42.67 0.75
N GLY A 765 -34.25 -43.30 1.32
CA GLY A 765 -34.14 -44.75 1.50
C GLY A 765 -32.96 -45.42 0.76
N ASP A 766 -32.23 -44.69 -0.07
CA ASP A 766 -31.05 -45.20 -0.79
C ASP A 766 -29.81 -45.41 0.11
N PRO A 767 -28.86 -46.30 -0.29
CA PRO A 767 -27.66 -46.58 0.47
C PRO A 767 -26.74 -45.34 0.62
N PRO A 768 -25.90 -45.29 1.68
CA PRO A 768 -25.06 -44.13 1.96
C PRO A 768 -24.13 -43.80 0.81
N ILE A 769 -23.99 -42.51 0.52
CA ILE A 769 -23.11 -42.00 -0.53
C ILE A 769 -21.66 -42.19 -0.08
N LYS A 770 -20.85 -42.77 -0.96
CA LYS A 770 -19.41 -42.89 -0.76
C LYS A 770 -18.69 -41.80 -1.54
N ILE A 771 -17.90 -40.99 -0.84
CA ILE A 771 -17.09 -39.95 -1.46
C ILE A 771 -15.63 -40.42 -1.49
N TYR A 772 -15.05 -40.44 -2.69
CA TYR A 772 -13.65 -40.79 -2.97
C TYR A 772 -12.86 -39.53 -3.31
N LEU A 773 -11.68 -39.35 -2.71
CA LEU A 773 -10.86 -38.13 -2.86
C LEU A 773 -9.55 -38.47 -3.59
N ASN A 774 -9.34 -37.86 -4.76
CA ASN A 774 -8.16 -38.05 -5.61
C ASN A 774 -7.32 -36.76 -5.67
N GLY A 775 -6.00 -36.88 -5.50
CA GLY A 775 -5.08 -35.72 -5.52
C GLY A 775 -5.03 -34.90 -4.22
N PHE A 776 -5.51 -35.46 -3.10
CA PHE A 776 -5.47 -34.84 -1.76
C PHE A 776 -4.42 -35.51 -0.86
N THR A 777 -3.74 -34.73 -0.01
CA THR A 777 -2.91 -35.31 1.06
C THR A 777 -3.78 -35.91 2.17
N PRO A 778 -3.23 -36.76 3.07
CA PRO A 778 -3.99 -37.35 4.17
C PRO A 778 -4.67 -36.30 5.07
N ASP A 779 -3.95 -35.23 5.42
CA ASP A 779 -4.47 -34.16 6.28
C ASP A 779 -5.55 -33.35 5.56
N GLU A 780 -5.38 -33.08 4.25
CA GLU A 780 -6.38 -32.39 3.43
C GLU A 780 -7.65 -33.22 3.28
N ALA A 781 -7.53 -34.53 3.04
CA ALA A 781 -8.65 -35.45 2.96
C ALA A 781 -9.42 -35.52 4.29
N GLN A 782 -8.71 -35.58 5.42
CA GLN A 782 -9.32 -35.59 6.74
C GLN A 782 -10.01 -34.27 7.07
N ALA A 783 -9.38 -33.13 6.78
CA ALA A 783 -9.97 -31.81 6.94
C ALA A 783 -11.22 -31.63 6.07
N LEU A 784 -11.19 -32.16 4.84
CA LEU A 784 -12.32 -32.15 3.93
C LEU A 784 -13.47 -33.00 4.50
N ALA A 785 -13.22 -34.24 4.91
CA ALA A 785 -14.22 -35.11 5.54
C ALA A 785 -14.85 -34.51 6.81
N LEU A 786 -14.04 -33.90 7.68
CA LEU A 786 -14.50 -33.18 8.88
C LEU A 786 -15.38 -31.99 8.52
N THR A 787 -14.98 -31.21 7.51
CA THR A 787 -15.74 -30.04 7.05
C THR A 787 -17.11 -30.46 6.50
N GLY A 788 -17.16 -31.53 5.70
CA GLY A 788 -18.42 -32.07 5.19
C GLY A 788 -19.33 -32.57 6.31
N SER A 789 -18.77 -33.29 7.29
CA SER A 789 -19.49 -33.80 8.46
C SER A 789 -20.02 -32.69 9.37
N LEU A 790 -19.30 -31.57 9.49
CA LEU A 790 -19.71 -30.40 10.27
C LEU A 790 -20.78 -29.55 9.57
N ARG A 791 -20.70 -29.45 8.23
CA ARG A 791 -21.63 -28.63 7.42
C ARG A 791 -22.94 -29.34 7.12
N GLN A 792 -22.95 -30.67 7.00
CA GLN A 792 -24.16 -31.44 6.76
C GLN A 792 -24.61 -32.17 8.03
N LYS A 793 -25.76 -31.74 8.59
CA LYS A 793 -26.39 -32.38 9.78
C LYS A 793 -26.98 -33.78 9.50
N THR A 794 -26.68 -34.41 8.36
CA THR A 794 -27.32 -35.63 7.87
C THR A 794 -26.41 -36.86 7.99
N GLN A 795 -26.89 -37.92 8.66
CA GLN A 795 -26.17 -39.19 8.90
C GLN A 795 -25.95 -40.06 7.63
N GLN A 796 -26.23 -39.56 6.43
CA GLN A 796 -26.26 -40.34 5.18
C GLN A 796 -24.96 -40.29 4.35
N ILE A 797 -23.93 -39.55 4.78
CA ILE A 797 -22.67 -39.41 4.04
C ILE A 797 -21.55 -40.13 4.79
N SER A 798 -20.88 -41.08 4.13
CA SER A 798 -19.68 -41.72 4.65
C SER A 798 -18.47 -41.36 3.79
N PHE A 799 -17.50 -40.64 4.36
CA PHE A 799 -16.21 -40.40 3.73
C PHE A 799 -15.34 -41.65 3.89
N ARG A 800 -14.91 -42.26 2.78
CA ARG A 800 -13.98 -43.40 2.81
C ARG A 800 -12.66 -43.01 2.15
N ARG A 801 -11.57 -43.40 2.78
CA ARG A 801 -10.20 -43.11 2.35
C ARG A 801 -9.79 -44.13 1.28
N ASP A 802 -8.99 -43.69 0.30
CA ASP A 802 -8.36 -44.59 -0.69
C ASP A 802 -7.35 -45.57 -0.06
N SER A 803 -7.05 -45.40 1.24
CA SER A 803 -6.17 -46.28 2.01
C SER A 803 -6.85 -47.56 2.52
N ASP A 804 -8.15 -47.78 2.30
CA ASP A 804 -8.74 -49.12 2.39
C ASP A 804 -8.41 -49.90 1.10
N PHE A 805 -7.10 -49.99 0.81
CA PHE A 805 -6.50 -50.60 -0.37
C PHE A 805 -6.84 -52.09 -0.52
N SER A 806 -7.29 -52.72 0.58
CA SER A 806 -7.74 -54.11 0.64
C SER A 806 -9.01 -54.38 -0.19
N GLU A 807 -9.96 -53.44 -0.31
CA GLU A 807 -11.16 -53.61 -1.16
C GLU A 807 -10.85 -53.34 -2.65
N ASN A 808 -10.03 -52.33 -2.97
CA ASN A 808 -9.58 -52.05 -4.34
C ASN A 808 -8.77 -53.22 -4.94
N MET A 809 -8.00 -53.93 -4.11
CA MET A 809 -7.23 -55.10 -4.54
C MET A 809 -8.10 -56.30 -4.92
N ALA A 810 -9.29 -56.46 -4.33
CA ALA A 810 -10.24 -57.51 -4.73
C ALA A 810 -10.88 -57.22 -6.10
N LEU A 811 -11.09 -55.94 -6.40
CA LEU A 811 -11.59 -55.42 -7.67
C LEU A 811 -10.55 -55.59 -8.80
N LEU A 812 -9.30 -55.19 -8.55
CA LEU A 812 -8.21 -55.36 -9.53
C LEU A 812 -7.96 -56.85 -9.86
N LYS A 813 -8.15 -57.77 -8.89
CA LYS A 813 -8.09 -59.22 -9.15
C LYS A 813 -9.23 -59.75 -10.03
N ARG A 814 -10.40 -59.09 -10.02
CA ARG A 814 -11.58 -59.50 -10.79
C ARG A 814 -11.59 -58.91 -12.20
N SER A 815 -11.02 -57.72 -12.38
CA SER A 815 -11.05 -56.98 -13.64
C SER A 815 -9.82 -57.21 -14.53
N TYR A 816 -8.70 -57.68 -13.98
CA TYR A 816 -7.44 -57.83 -14.70
C TYR A 816 -6.86 -59.23 -14.66
N ASN A 817 -6.27 -59.66 -15.78
CA ASN A 817 -5.66 -60.97 -15.93
C ASN A 817 -4.16 -60.88 -15.59
N TRP A 818 -3.88 -60.98 -14.29
CA TRP A 818 -2.53 -60.92 -13.72
C TRP A 818 -1.59 -62.01 -14.25
N ASP A 819 -2.13 -63.12 -14.76
CA ASP A 819 -1.34 -64.21 -15.37
C ASP A 819 -0.86 -63.86 -16.79
N ARG A 820 -1.36 -62.76 -17.39
CA ARG A 820 -0.94 -62.25 -18.70
C ARG A 820 -0.18 -60.92 -18.60
N ALA A 821 0.33 -60.58 -17.41
CA ALA A 821 1.15 -59.38 -17.21
C ALA A 821 2.44 -59.45 -18.04
N ILE A 822 2.75 -58.39 -18.78
CA ILE A 822 3.95 -58.29 -19.62
C ILE A 822 4.75 -57.03 -19.27
N ILE A 823 6.08 -57.13 -19.24
CA ILE A 823 6.94 -55.95 -19.14
C ILE A 823 6.88 -55.20 -20.48
N LYS A 824 6.54 -53.91 -20.44
CA LYS A 824 6.55 -53.02 -21.60
C LYS A 824 7.87 -52.34 -21.78
N GLU A 825 8.45 -51.84 -20.69
CA GLU A 825 9.64 -51.01 -20.75
C GLU A 825 10.45 -51.13 -19.46
N VAL A 826 11.77 -51.07 -19.61
CA VAL A 826 12.72 -50.96 -18.50
C VAL A 826 13.57 -49.73 -18.75
N LYS A 827 13.50 -48.76 -17.83
CA LYS A 827 14.26 -47.51 -17.88
C LYS A 827 15.17 -47.40 -16.66
N THR A 828 16.33 -46.77 -16.85
CA THR A 828 17.23 -46.35 -15.76
C THR A 828 17.34 -44.84 -15.78
N GLU A 829 17.05 -44.19 -14.65
CA GLU A 829 17.08 -42.73 -14.54
C GLU A 829 17.90 -42.29 -13.32
N PRO A 830 18.72 -41.22 -13.44
CA PRO A 830 19.34 -40.61 -12.28
C PRO A 830 18.27 -39.90 -11.43
N PHE A 831 18.43 -39.92 -10.11
CA PHE A 831 17.59 -39.15 -9.20
C PHE A 831 18.42 -38.39 -8.14
N SER A 832 17.93 -37.22 -7.73
CA SER A 832 18.54 -36.41 -6.66
C SER A 832 17.46 -35.85 -5.76
N VAL A 833 17.51 -36.21 -4.47
CA VAL A 833 16.57 -35.73 -3.44
C VAL A 833 17.35 -35.52 -2.14
N ALA A 834 17.20 -34.34 -1.52
CA ALA A 834 17.74 -34.01 -0.19
C ALA A 834 19.19 -34.50 0.05
N SER A 835 20.12 -33.92 -0.72
CA SER A 835 21.58 -34.15 -0.67
C SER A 835 22.09 -35.57 -0.95
N LYS A 836 21.25 -36.47 -1.51
CA LYS A 836 21.67 -37.79 -1.99
C LYS A 836 21.38 -37.96 -3.47
N SER A 837 22.37 -38.46 -4.23
CA SER A 837 22.26 -38.82 -5.65
C SER A 837 22.36 -40.34 -5.81
N GLY A 838 21.58 -40.90 -6.73
CA GLY A 838 21.63 -42.32 -7.09
C GLY A 838 20.92 -42.57 -8.42
N GLU A 839 20.70 -43.84 -8.75
CA GLU A 839 19.94 -44.25 -9.95
C GLU A 839 18.71 -45.07 -9.55
N ARG A 840 17.65 -44.94 -10.33
CA ARG A 840 16.42 -45.73 -10.18
C ARG A 840 16.16 -46.57 -11.42
N VAL A 841 15.76 -47.81 -11.23
CA VAL A 841 15.23 -48.68 -12.30
C VAL A 841 13.71 -48.58 -12.28
N ILE A 842 13.12 -48.27 -13.42
CA ILE A 842 11.68 -48.20 -13.63
C ILE A 842 11.29 -49.31 -14.59
N ILE A 843 10.44 -50.24 -14.15
CA ILE A 843 9.90 -51.32 -14.98
C ILE A 843 8.40 -51.08 -15.13
N ASP A 844 7.97 -50.74 -16.34
CA ASP A 844 6.56 -50.56 -16.68
C ASP A 844 5.98 -51.92 -17.10
N ILE A 845 4.90 -52.34 -16.45
CA ILE A 845 4.20 -53.60 -16.65
C ILE A 845 2.79 -53.31 -17.13
N GLU A 846 2.37 -53.98 -18.19
CA GLU A 846 1.00 -53.95 -18.69
C GLU A 846 0.29 -55.25 -18.33
N ILE A 847 -0.89 -55.13 -17.72
CA ILE A 847 -1.73 -56.26 -17.33
C ILE A 847 -3.05 -56.16 -18.10
N PRO A 848 -3.34 -57.07 -19.03
CA PRO A 848 -4.55 -56.99 -19.83
C PRO A 848 -5.80 -57.19 -18.97
N SER A 849 -6.86 -56.47 -19.30
CA SER A 849 -8.17 -56.65 -18.68
C SER A 849 -8.75 -58.04 -19.01
N ILE A 850 -9.59 -58.55 -18.11
CA ILE A 850 -10.42 -59.74 -18.34
C ILE A 850 -11.58 -59.42 -19.30
N SER A 851 -12.06 -58.16 -19.32
CA SER A 851 -13.11 -57.69 -20.23
C SER A 851 -12.53 -56.91 -21.42
N PRO A 852 -12.95 -57.19 -22.67
CA PRO A 852 -12.37 -56.59 -23.88
C PRO A 852 -12.60 -55.08 -24.02
N ASN A 853 -13.57 -54.52 -23.30
CA ASN A 853 -13.91 -53.08 -23.34
C ASN A 853 -13.22 -52.26 -22.25
N VAL A 854 -12.34 -52.87 -21.46
CA VAL A 854 -11.60 -52.20 -20.39
C VAL A 854 -10.12 -52.18 -20.77
N PRO A 855 -9.46 -51.01 -20.76
CA PRO A 855 -8.04 -50.89 -21.12
C PRO A 855 -7.18 -51.69 -20.14
N SER A 856 -5.98 -52.08 -20.60
CA SER A 856 -4.97 -52.75 -19.79
C SER A 856 -4.52 -51.87 -18.61
N LEU A 857 -4.30 -52.49 -17.46
CA LEU A 857 -3.76 -51.83 -16.28
C LEU A 857 -2.25 -51.63 -16.47
N LYS A 858 -1.78 -50.39 -16.26
CA LYS A 858 -0.35 -50.08 -16.20
C LYS A 858 0.10 -50.06 -14.75
N MET A 859 1.13 -50.82 -14.44
CA MET A 859 1.76 -50.92 -13.13
C MET A 859 3.24 -50.63 -13.26
N ARG A 860 3.82 -49.93 -12.30
CA ARG A 860 5.25 -49.62 -12.31
C ARG A 860 5.95 -50.28 -11.14
N ILE A 861 7.12 -50.83 -11.40
CA ILE A 861 8.06 -51.25 -10.35
C ILE A 861 9.22 -50.27 -10.34
N ILE A 862 9.45 -49.62 -9.20
CA ILE A 862 10.52 -48.64 -9.04
C ILE A 862 11.52 -49.15 -8.01
N THR A 863 12.75 -49.35 -8.45
CA THR A 863 13.84 -49.80 -7.60
C THR A 863 14.83 -48.67 -7.37
N PHE A 864 15.07 -48.29 -6.13
CA PHE A 864 16.05 -47.26 -5.74
C PHE A 864 17.31 -47.92 -5.20
N LEU A 865 18.46 -47.70 -5.85
CA LEU A 865 19.76 -48.20 -5.42
C LEU A 865 20.79 -47.07 -5.36
N LYS A 866 21.76 -47.21 -4.44
CA LYS A 866 22.80 -46.21 -4.20
C LYS A 866 23.76 -46.06 -5.40
N GLU A 867 24.11 -47.19 -6.03
CA GLU A 867 24.93 -47.29 -7.24
C GLU A 867 24.41 -48.46 -8.10
N LEU A 868 24.34 -48.29 -9.42
CA LEU A 868 23.72 -49.26 -10.32
C LEU A 868 24.61 -49.50 -11.56
N PRO A 869 25.43 -50.57 -11.55
CA PRO A 869 25.88 -51.14 -12.80
C PRO A 869 24.66 -51.56 -13.62
N LYS A 870 24.62 -51.24 -14.92
CA LYS A 870 23.54 -51.63 -15.85
C LYS A 870 23.16 -53.11 -15.75
N GLU A 871 24.15 -53.97 -15.45
CA GLU A 871 23.98 -55.40 -15.20
C GLU A 871 23.02 -55.74 -14.05
N ILE A 872 22.93 -54.90 -13.01
CA ILE A 872 21.99 -55.09 -11.89
C ILE A 872 20.56 -54.75 -12.33
N ALA A 873 20.38 -53.70 -13.14
CA ALA A 873 19.07 -53.36 -13.69
C ALA A 873 18.50 -54.47 -14.56
N ASP A 874 19.33 -55.04 -15.46
CA ASP A 874 18.94 -56.15 -16.34
C ASP A 874 18.60 -57.41 -15.53
N LYS A 875 19.34 -57.69 -14.45
CA LYS A 875 19.03 -58.79 -13.52
C LYS A 875 17.71 -58.58 -12.78
N ILE A 876 17.42 -57.37 -12.30
CA ILE A 876 16.15 -57.06 -11.64
C ILE A 876 14.98 -57.25 -12.63
N ALA A 877 15.11 -56.76 -13.86
CA ALA A 877 14.11 -56.97 -14.90
C ALA A 877 13.90 -58.46 -15.21
N ALA A 878 14.98 -59.24 -15.31
CA ALA A 878 14.91 -60.69 -15.52
C ALA A 878 14.21 -61.42 -14.36
N ILE A 879 14.43 -60.99 -13.11
CA ILE A 879 13.74 -61.52 -11.93
C ILE A 879 12.25 -61.21 -11.98
N VAL A 880 11.89 -59.96 -12.26
CA VAL A 880 10.48 -59.55 -12.41
C VAL A 880 9.81 -60.38 -13.50
N GLN A 881 10.43 -60.52 -14.68
CA GLN A 881 9.88 -61.32 -15.77
C GLN A 881 9.73 -62.80 -15.38
N ARG A 882 10.71 -63.37 -14.66
CA ARG A 882 10.65 -64.75 -14.16
C ARG A 882 9.49 -64.94 -13.18
N VAL A 883 9.28 -63.99 -12.28
CA VAL A 883 8.15 -64.01 -11.34
C VAL A 883 6.83 -63.92 -12.08
N LEU A 884 6.69 -63.02 -13.07
CA LEU A 884 5.48 -62.90 -13.87
C LEU A 884 5.18 -64.17 -14.68
N ASN A 885 6.20 -64.81 -15.26
CA ASN A 885 6.05 -65.99 -16.13
C ASN A 885 5.86 -67.32 -15.38
N ARG A 886 6.06 -67.37 -14.06
CA ARG A 886 5.93 -68.63 -13.30
C ARG A 886 4.49 -69.16 -13.42
N PRO A 887 4.26 -70.40 -13.86
CA PRO A 887 2.90 -70.96 -13.90
C PRO A 887 2.32 -71.07 -12.49
N THR A 888 1.05 -70.73 -12.32
CA THR A 888 0.32 -70.87 -11.05
C THR A 888 -1.03 -71.53 -11.30
N THR A 889 -1.51 -72.26 -10.30
CA THR A 889 -2.87 -72.83 -10.30
C THR A 889 -3.90 -71.92 -9.63
N GLN A 890 -3.49 -70.78 -9.07
CA GLN A 890 -4.34 -69.80 -8.38
C GLN A 890 -4.02 -68.38 -8.87
N LYS A 891 -5.06 -67.58 -9.16
CA LYS A 891 -4.91 -66.19 -9.62
C LYS A 891 -3.95 -65.40 -8.72
N ARG A 892 -2.86 -64.87 -9.33
CA ARG A 892 -1.89 -64.04 -8.62
C ARG A 892 -2.47 -62.71 -8.15
N THR A 893 -1.89 -62.18 -7.09
CA THR A 893 -2.23 -60.87 -6.50
C THR A 893 -1.00 -59.97 -6.52
N VAL A 894 -1.15 -58.65 -6.51
CA VAL A 894 -0.01 -57.70 -6.42
C VAL A 894 0.87 -58.03 -5.22
N ASN A 895 0.27 -58.32 -4.06
CA ASN A 895 0.99 -58.71 -2.85
C ASN A 895 1.81 -60.00 -3.06
N GLN A 896 1.26 -60.98 -3.77
CA GLN A 896 1.96 -62.22 -4.07
C GLN A 896 3.11 -61.98 -5.05
N ILE A 897 2.91 -61.14 -6.07
CA ILE A 897 3.95 -60.75 -7.03
C ILE A 897 5.06 -59.98 -6.33
N ALA A 898 4.73 -58.99 -5.50
CA ALA A 898 5.69 -58.23 -4.71
C ALA A 898 6.47 -59.13 -3.74
N PHE A 899 5.79 -60.07 -3.07
CA PHE A 899 6.42 -61.04 -2.19
C PHE A 899 7.36 -62.00 -2.95
N ASP A 900 6.93 -62.50 -4.11
CA ASP A 900 7.74 -63.40 -4.94
C ASP A 900 8.95 -62.67 -5.54
N ILE A 901 8.78 -61.40 -5.96
CA ILE A 901 9.87 -60.52 -6.40
C ILE A 901 10.85 -60.30 -5.25
N HIS A 902 10.36 -59.94 -4.06
CA HIS A 902 11.20 -59.74 -2.86
C HIS A 902 12.02 -60.98 -2.54
N LYS A 903 11.38 -62.15 -2.57
CA LYS A 903 12.02 -63.45 -2.30
C LYS A 903 13.12 -63.78 -3.32
N GLU A 904 12.87 -63.56 -4.61
CA GLU A 904 13.87 -63.81 -5.66
C GLU A 904 15.00 -62.78 -5.63
N LEU A 905 14.69 -61.51 -5.34
CA LEU A 905 15.70 -60.46 -5.18
C LEU A 905 16.64 -60.75 -4.01
N ARG A 906 16.11 -61.17 -2.85
CA ARG A 906 16.95 -61.59 -1.71
C ARG A 906 17.82 -62.81 -2.01
N LYS A 907 17.37 -63.69 -2.90
CA LYS A 907 18.15 -64.86 -3.31
C LYS A 907 19.29 -64.47 -4.25
N GLU A 908 19.03 -63.55 -5.18
CA GLU A 908 20.02 -63.09 -6.16
C GLU A 908 21.02 -62.08 -5.54
N PHE A 909 20.54 -61.27 -4.59
CA PHE A 909 21.32 -60.20 -3.94
C PHE A 909 21.30 -60.35 -2.41
N PRO A 910 21.91 -61.42 -1.85
CA PRO A 910 21.87 -61.69 -0.40
C PRO A 910 22.57 -60.61 0.44
N ASP A 911 23.52 -59.87 -0.15
CA ASP A 911 24.29 -58.83 0.53
C ASP A 911 23.64 -57.44 0.49
N ILE A 912 22.52 -57.29 -0.23
CA ILE A 912 21.77 -56.04 -0.33
C ILE A 912 20.48 -56.19 0.46
N ASP A 913 20.37 -55.47 1.58
CA ASP A 913 19.09 -55.39 2.27
C ASP A 913 18.11 -54.61 1.38
N LEU A 914 17.08 -55.28 0.89
CA LEU A 914 16.04 -54.70 0.05
C LEU A 914 14.72 -54.77 0.82
N GLY A 915 14.03 -53.65 0.91
CA GLY A 915 12.64 -53.58 1.35
C GLY A 915 11.71 -53.52 0.15
N VAL A 916 10.55 -54.17 0.24
CA VAL A 916 9.49 -54.08 -0.77
C VAL A 916 8.25 -53.49 -0.14
N GLN A 917 7.74 -52.43 -0.75
CA GLN A 917 6.52 -51.74 -0.35
C GLN A 917 5.58 -51.60 -1.56
N ILE A 918 4.29 -51.54 -1.30
CA ILE A 918 3.26 -51.34 -2.34
C ILE A 918 2.56 -50.04 -2.00
N GLU A 919 2.57 -49.08 -2.92
CA GLU A 919 1.94 -47.77 -2.75
C GLU A 919 1.22 -47.41 -4.05
N ALA A 920 -0.05 -47.03 -3.97
CA ALA A 920 -0.90 -46.66 -5.11
C ALA A 920 -0.97 -47.68 -6.28
N GLY A 921 -0.67 -48.96 -6.04
CA GLY A 921 -0.67 -50.01 -7.06
C GLY A 921 0.69 -50.32 -7.67
N ASP A 922 1.70 -49.50 -7.36
CA ASP A 922 3.09 -49.68 -7.78
C ASP A 922 3.89 -50.44 -6.72
N ILE A 923 4.95 -51.12 -7.16
CA ILE A 923 5.86 -51.87 -6.29
C ILE A 923 7.15 -51.09 -6.14
N TYR A 924 7.47 -50.69 -4.91
CA TYR A 924 8.69 -49.98 -4.57
C TYR A 924 9.69 -50.94 -3.93
N ILE A 925 10.88 -51.02 -4.53
CA ILE A 925 12.01 -51.79 -3.98
C ILE A 925 13.06 -50.78 -3.52
N THR A 926 13.33 -50.71 -2.23
CA THR A 926 14.23 -49.72 -1.64
C THR A 926 15.33 -50.38 -0.84
N GLN A 927 16.57 -49.98 -1.04
CA GLN A 927 17.64 -50.28 -0.09
C GLN A 927 17.46 -49.36 1.15
N PRO A 928 17.30 -49.90 2.38
CA PRO A 928 17.05 -49.07 3.55
C PRO A 928 18.31 -48.27 3.91
N VAL A 929 18.34 -47.01 3.52
CA VAL A 929 19.28 -46.03 4.06
C VAL A 929 18.62 -45.38 5.27
N ARG A 930 18.74 -46.00 6.45
CA ARG A 930 18.25 -45.52 7.77
C ARG A 930 16.95 -44.68 7.72
N SER A 931 15.82 -45.38 7.88
CA SER A 931 14.51 -45.00 8.47
C SER A 931 13.79 -43.68 8.16
N ASP A 932 14.44 -42.61 7.70
CA ASP A 932 13.86 -41.26 7.80
C ASP A 932 13.13 -40.81 6.53
N TYR A 933 13.26 -41.55 5.42
CA TYR A 933 12.76 -41.15 4.11
C TYR A 933 11.27 -41.48 3.88
N LEU A 934 10.74 -42.58 4.44
CA LEU A 934 9.38 -43.04 4.17
C LEU A 934 8.35 -42.63 5.23
N ALA A 935 8.78 -42.08 6.37
CA ALA A 935 7.87 -41.58 7.41
C ALA A 935 7.33 -40.16 7.14
N ARG A 936 7.73 -39.52 6.02
CA ARG A 936 7.36 -38.15 5.64
C ARG A 936 6.59 -38.06 4.31
N ARG A 937 6.23 -39.21 3.72
CA ARG A 937 5.16 -39.35 2.72
C ARG A 937 4.02 -40.09 3.39
#